data_AF-A0A1D2QVD8-F1
#
_entry.id   AF-A0A1D2QVD8-F1
#
_cell.length_a   1.000
_cell.length_b   1.000
_cell.length_c   1.000
_cell.angle_alpha   90.00
_cell.angle_beta   90.00
_cell.angle_gamma   90.00
#
_symmetry.space_group_name_H-M   'P 1'
#
loop_
_entity.id
_entity.type
_entity.pdbx_description
1 polymer ?
#
loop_
_entity_poly.entity_id
_entity_poly.type
_entity_poly.pdbx_seq_one_letter_code
_entity_poly.pdbx_strand_id
1 'polypeptide(L)'
;MKDLIKSIFIIYLASILIPIIAIGQAENFDNENLVAERYIYPEKVQRFIILKPTDETKNDLPVLEIFPDEAENKKIVQSLFVNSYMREAVKFYFLVQNYLKNQKNLDSHEPAYLLLSNTQGGYPRFGFYLKIGDEYQNKEKIPYIDLVKNNTREENYLGSMTQIYPHEMGHILYQMLARTTNETVPVHESSDIHYVNLTTDYRTAFNEGFAISFENLAREYEPDEKLKQDIFRDFEFKKNRIKQSVSGYDHDFRLPLRLDYYRTTMILWYQKFENIKRYEWVKLGLIKYRNTTINSRNVEKALYYRNSGVGFVKPYLKPLQRALATEGVVSSFFYKLFESNLKNKYLSPEFYAQFMLDTENLPFKPEQVFVPIENEMLKIFVVLHKHLDTKKTQKSQLLDFVEGYAAEFPQEKDEIYNIFEFASGYKIPARMGPEIWMLNKEHKHGFFVMDQFGGNVLPFYTFNLNAVDIFDLLTFHEVPKDEAQHVLDYRDQKGFITDLDEIFRIPEVSKQTAEFLKNSAYDASYLESFEEEDFFNIPKMILMTIGHLLLRSLFYFLVFIIIYFLFLKNLIGQKKFSVKIVFQKLLKVALFVFFGLASVIFSGNPITLFLIFSLILIFIEFIIRSDTFKRKDALISSVIIIVMVLYSLW
;
A
#
# COMPACT_ATOMS: atom_id res chain seq x y z
N MET A 1 38.61 39.06 19.21
CA MET A 1 37.95 38.48 20.42
C MET A 1 36.73 39.31 20.84
N LYS A 2 36.82 40.64 21.01
CA LYS A 2 35.64 41.50 21.21
C LYS A 2 34.60 41.41 20.09
N ASP A 3 35.02 41.32 18.82
CA ASP A 3 34.08 41.20 17.69
C ASP A 3 33.44 39.82 17.56
N LEU A 4 34.11 38.78 18.05
CA LEU A 4 33.57 37.41 18.12
C LEU A 4 32.48 37.33 19.21
N ILE A 5 32.73 37.96 20.36
CA ILE A 5 31.74 38.06 21.45
C ILE A 5 30.53 38.88 21.01
N LYS A 6 30.74 39.97 20.26
CA LYS A 6 29.65 40.79 19.71
C LYS A 6 28.80 40.03 18.68
N SER A 7 29.42 39.21 17.85
CA SER A 7 28.72 38.37 16.85
C SER A 7 27.92 37.23 17.50
N ILE A 8 28.48 36.58 18.53
CA ILE A 8 27.78 35.55 19.30
C ILE A 8 26.60 36.15 20.08
N PHE A 9 26.75 37.36 20.64
CA PHE A 9 25.68 38.04 21.36
C PHE A 9 24.53 38.46 20.45
N ILE A 10 24.81 38.89 19.21
CA ILE A 10 23.78 39.21 18.20
C ILE A 10 23.04 37.96 17.72
N ILE A 11 23.75 36.84 17.52
CA ILE A 11 23.12 35.55 17.16
C ILE A 11 22.25 35.04 18.32
N TYR A 12 22.72 35.20 19.56
CA TYR A 12 21.98 34.80 20.75
C TYR A 12 20.71 35.66 20.96
N LEU A 13 20.80 36.98 20.80
CA LEU A 13 19.63 37.87 20.84
C LEU A 13 18.64 37.59 19.69
N ALA A 14 19.11 37.29 18.48
CA ALA A 14 18.24 36.89 17.38
C ALA A 14 17.52 35.56 17.67
N SER A 15 18.20 34.60 18.30
CA SER A 15 17.61 33.31 18.69
C SER A 15 16.59 33.40 19.82
N ILE A 16 16.56 34.50 20.58
CA ILE A 16 15.61 34.74 21.68
C ILE A 16 14.47 35.67 21.23
N LEU A 17 14.74 36.68 20.40
CA LEU A 17 13.72 37.62 19.91
C LEU A 17 12.83 37.04 18.79
N ILE A 18 13.35 36.13 17.96
CA ILE A 18 12.54 35.49 16.90
C ILE A 18 11.42 34.61 17.50
N PRO A 19 11.65 33.80 18.54
CA PRO A 19 10.57 33.10 19.25
C PRO A 19 9.58 34.04 19.92
N ILE A 20 10.01 35.18 20.49
CA ILE A 20 9.12 36.10 21.20
C ILE A 20 8.18 36.84 20.23
N ILE A 21 8.64 37.16 19.01
CA ILE A 21 7.78 37.72 17.95
C ILE A 21 6.84 36.63 17.38
N ALA A 22 7.26 35.36 17.34
CA ALA A 22 6.40 34.24 16.96
C ALA A 22 5.33 33.90 18.03
N ILE A 23 5.65 34.05 19.32
CA ILE A 23 4.70 33.86 20.43
C ILE A 23 3.62 34.96 20.43
N GLY A 24 3.98 36.20 20.08
CA GLY A 24 3.01 37.30 19.92
C GLY A 24 2.08 37.18 18.70
N GLN A 25 2.41 36.34 17.71
CA GLN A 25 1.50 35.98 16.61
C GLN A 25 0.68 34.71 16.90
N ALA A 26 1.17 33.81 17.75
CA ALA A 26 0.45 32.61 18.20
C ALA A 26 -0.75 32.95 19.11
N GLU A 27 -0.64 33.94 20.01
CA GLU A 27 -1.75 34.32 20.91
C GLU A 27 -2.95 34.96 20.17
N ASN A 28 -2.76 35.56 18.99
CA ASN A 28 -3.88 35.99 18.14
C ASN A 28 -4.45 34.86 17.27
N PHE A 29 -3.64 33.85 16.92
CA PHE A 29 -4.07 32.68 16.15
C PHE A 29 -4.96 31.72 16.97
N ASP A 30 -4.72 31.59 18.28
CA ASP A 30 -5.53 30.73 19.16
C ASP A 30 -6.96 31.26 19.39
N ASN A 31 -7.16 32.58 19.43
CA ASN A 31 -8.50 33.17 19.53
C ASN A 31 -9.28 33.12 18.20
N GLU A 32 -8.62 33.25 17.04
CA GLU A 32 -9.27 33.13 15.72
C GLU A 32 -9.64 31.67 15.39
N ASN A 33 -8.82 30.69 15.79
CA ASN A 33 -9.15 29.26 15.63
C ASN A 33 -10.39 28.87 16.44
N LEU A 34 -10.56 29.38 17.67
CA LEU A 34 -11.78 29.15 18.47
C LEU A 34 -13.04 29.72 17.80
N VAL A 35 -12.91 30.83 17.06
CA VAL A 35 -14.00 31.44 16.30
C VAL A 35 -14.34 30.66 15.03
N ALA A 36 -13.36 29.98 14.40
CA ALA A 36 -13.61 29.09 13.28
C ALA A 36 -14.30 27.78 13.71
N GLU A 37 -13.91 27.21 14.85
CA GLU A 37 -14.43 25.93 15.32
C GLU A 37 -15.94 25.91 15.55
N ARG A 38 -16.54 27.00 16.06
CA ARG A 38 -18.00 27.10 16.27
C ARG A 38 -18.83 27.03 14.98
N TYR A 39 -18.23 27.34 13.83
CA TYR A 39 -18.91 27.26 12.53
C TYR A 39 -18.81 25.86 11.92
N ILE A 40 -17.93 25.01 12.45
CA ILE A 40 -17.65 23.67 11.92
C ILE A 40 -18.30 22.61 12.80
N TYR A 41 -18.12 22.69 14.11
CA TYR A 41 -18.53 21.65 15.06
C TYR A 41 -19.86 21.99 15.75
N PRO A 42 -20.87 21.11 15.67
CA PRO A 42 -22.12 21.31 16.42
C PRO A 42 -21.86 21.26 17.93
N GLU A 43 -22.39 22.21 18.69
CA GLU A 43 -22.14 22.34 20.15
C GLU A 43 -22.45 21.06 20.96
N LYS A 44 -23.44 20.28 20.53
CA LYS A 44 -23.94 19.10 21.25
C LYS A 44 -23.36 17.76 20.76
N VAL A 45 -22.45 17.78 19.79
CA VAL A 45 -21.91 16.56 19.17
C VAL A 45 -20.44 16.42 19.55
N GLN A 46 -20.08 15.29 20.16
CA GLN A 46 -18.67 14.97 20.41
C GLN A 46 -17.93 14.85 19.08
N ARG A 47 -16.67 15.28 19.02
CA ARG A 47 -15.91 15.22 17.75
C ARG A 47 -15.46 13.79 17.43
N PHE A 48 -15.07 13.05 18.46
CA PHE A 48 -14.38 11.79 18.31
C PHE A 48 -14.73 10.84 19.47
N ILE A 49 -15.17 9.62 19.14
CA ILE A 49 -15.55 8.59 20.12
C ILE A 49 -14.77 7.31 19.86
N ILE A 50 -14.17 6.78 20.91
CA ILE A 50 -13.44 5.50 20.89
C ILE A 50 -14.36 4.39 21.40
N LEU A 51 -14.43 3.31 20.64
CA LEU A 51 -15.29 2.16 20.86
C LEU A 51 -14.48 0.90 21.15
N LYS A 52 -15.09 -0.06 21.86
CA LYS A 52 -14.63 -1.44 22.03
C LYS A 52 -15.72 -2.42 21.57
N PRO A 53 -15.35 -3.63 21.11
CA PRO A 53 -16.32 -4.67 20.81
C PRO A 53 -16.93 -5.25 22.09
N THR A 54 -18.16 -5.76 22.01
CA THR A 54 -18.85 -6.48 23.11
C THR A 54 -19.04 -7.99 22.84
N ASP A 55 -18.55 -8.49 21.70
CA ASP A 55 -18.82 -9.84 21.16
C ASP A 55 -20.31 -10.13 20.87
N GLU A 56 -21.20 -9.16 21.06
CA GLU A 56 -22.62 -9.26 20.74
C GLU A 56 -22.87 -8.77 19.30
N THR A 57 -23.88 -9.35 18.64
CA THR A 57 -24.44 -8.86 17.38
C THR A 57 -25.93 -8.59 17.52
N LYS A 58 -26.43 -7.64 16.73
CA LYS A 58 -27.86 -7.30 16.65
C LYS A 58 -28.20 -6.98 15.20
N ASN A 59 -29.16 -7.70 14.63
CA ASN A 59 -29.52 -7.62 13.21
C ASN A 59 -28.28 -7.76 12.30
N ASP A 60 -27.45 -8.76 12.59
CA ASP A 60 -26.18 -9.06 11.88
C ASP A 60 -25.12 -7.94 11.91
N LEU A 61 -25.34 -6.88 12.69
CA LEU A 61 -24.36 -5.82 12.93
C LEU A 61 -23.69 -5.98 14.29
N PRO A 62 -22.42 -5.56 14.43
CA PRO A 62 -21.72 -5.61 15.70
C PRO A 62 -22.34 -4.64 16.71
N VAL A 63 -22.40 -5.08 17.97
CA VAL A 63 -22.69 -4.20 19.10
C VAL A 63 -21.36 -3.68 19.64
N LEU A 64 -21.26 -2.36 19.79
CA LEU A 64 -20.08 -1.66 20.25
C LEU A 64 -20.40 -0.84 21.50
N GLU A 65 -19.42 -0.70 22.38
CA GLU A 65 -19.51 0.11 23.61
C GLU A 65 -18.46 1.23 23.61
N ILE A 66 -18.76 2.32 24.30
CA ILE A 66 -17.77 3.38 24.54
C ILE A 66 -16.61 2.82 25.37
N PHE A 67 -15.39 3.09 24.91
CA PHE A 67 -14.19 2.68 25.61
C PHE A 67 -14.09 3.38 26.98
N PRO A 68 -13.80 2.67 28.10
CA PRO A 68 -13.77 3.27 29.44
C PRO A 68 -12.74 4.39 29.57
N ASP A 69 -13.10 5.49 30.25
CA ASP A 69 -12.27 6.70 30.44
C ASP A 69 -10.90 6.42 31.09
N GLU A 70 -10.86 5.45 32.00
CA GLU A 70 -9.64 5.13 32.74
C GLU A 70 -8.62 4.33 31.93
N ALA A 71 -9.03 3.75 30.80
CA ALA A 71 -8.20 2.83 30.07
C ALA A 71 -7.03 3.53 29.34
N GLU A 72 -5.83 2.98 29.51
CA GLU A 72 -4.59 3.55 28.97
C GLU A 72 -4.65 3.80 27.45
N ASN A 73 -5.16 2.85 26.67
CA ASN A 73 -5.24 3.00 25.20
C ASN A 73 -6.15 4.16 24.80
N LYS A 74 -7.23 4.44 25.55
CA LYS A 74 -8.09 5.60 25.28
C LYS A 74 -7.33 6.90 25.49
N LYS A 75 -6.56 7.03 26.57
CA LYS A 75 -5.73 8.21 26.84
C LYS A 75 -4.67 8.44 25.76
N ILE A 76 -3.99 7.37 25.34
CA ILE A 76 -2.99 7.43 24.27
C ILE A 76 -3.64 7.91 22.96
N VAL A 77 -4.73 7.28 22.55
CA VAL A 77 -5.41 7.63 21.30
C VAL A 77 -6.02 9.03 21.35
N GLN A 78 -6.55 9.47 22.49
CA GLN A 78 -7.01 10.85 22.67
C GLN A 78 -5.87 11.86 22.54
N SER A 79 -4.70 11.57 23.12
CA SER A 79 -3.50 12.39 22.95
C SER A 79 -3.08 12.47 21.48
N LEU A 80 -3.04 11.33 20.78
CA LEU A 80 -2.75 11.27 19.35
C LEU A 80 -3.75 12.08 18.53
N PHE A 81 -5.04 11.92 18.82
CA PHE A 81 -6.08 12.69 18.14
C PHE A 81 -5.86 14.20 18.28
N VAL A 82 -5.54 14.68 19.48
CA VAL A 82 -5.35 16.13 19.74
C VAL A 82 -4.08 16.67 19.09
N ASN A 83 -3.00 15.89 19.10
CA ASN A 83 -1.65 16.36 18.78
C ASN A 83 -1.16 16.02 17.37
N SER A 84 -1.90 15.19 16.62
CA SER A 84 -1.50 14.77 15.26
C SER A 84 -2.46 15.22 14.17
N TYR A 85 -2.13 14.91 12.92
CA TYR A 85 -3.00 15.18 11.76
C TYR A 85 -4.37 14.47 11.83
N MET A 86 -4.57 13.51 12.74
CA MET A 86 -5.89 12.89 12.99
C MET A 86 -6.98 13.93 13.29
N ARG A 87 -6.65 15.02 13.99
CA ARG A 87 -7.59 16.13 14.26
C ARG A 87 -8.12 16.74 12.98
N GLU A 88 -7.23 16.97 12.02
CA GLU A 88 -7.54 17.59 10.75
C GLU A 88 -8.38 16.66 9.87
N ALA A 89 -8.06 15.36 9.86
CA ALA A 89 -8.88 14.35 9.20
C ALA A 89 -10.33 14.32 9.74
N VAL A 90 -10.52 14.47 11.05
CA VAL A 90 -11.86 14.59 11.66
C VAL A 90 -12.51 15.92 11.34
N LYS A 91 -11.76 17.03 11.27
CA LYS A 91 -12.30 18.32 10.82
C LYS A 91 -12.92 18.20 9.43
N PHE A 92 -12.25 17.53 8.50
CA PHE A 92 -12.80 17.24 7.16
C PHE A 92 -14.10 16.42 7.21
N TYR A 93 -14.19 15.44 8.09
CA TYR A 93 -15.42 14.68 8.31
C TYR A 93 -16.60 15.58 8.73
N PHE A 94 -16.39 16.53 9.64
CA PHE A 94 -17.44 17.49 10.00
C PHE A 94 -17.78 18.47 8.87
N LEU A 95 -16.79 18.95 8.12
CA LEU A 95 -17.03 19.82 6.96
C LEU A 95 -17.87 19.10 5.88
N VAL A 96 -17.61 17.83 5.62
CA VAL A 96 -18.42 16.99 4.72
C VAL A 96 -19.83 16.79 5.25
N GLN A 97 -20.00 16.54 6.56
CA GLN A 97 -21.33 16.42 7.15
C GLN A 97 -22.13 17.73 7.05
N ASN A 98 -21.50 18.88 7.31
CA ASN A 98 -22.12 20.19 7.13
C ASN A 98 -22.58 20.38 5.68
N TYR A 99 -21.69 20.07 4.74
CA TYR A 99 -21.99 20.12 3.31
C TYR A 99 -23.18 19.26 2.95
N LEU A 100 -23.16 17.97 3.28
CA LEU A 100 -24.25 17.04 2.97
C LEU A 100 -25.56 17.45 3.64
N LYS A 101 -25.53 17.95 4.88
CA LYS A 101 -26.71 18.47 5.56
C LYS A 101 -27.29 19.70 4.85
N ASN A 102 -26.44 20.64 4.42
CA ASN A 102 -26.84 21.82 3.67
C ASN A 102 -27.36 21.46 2.25
N GLN A 103 -26.90 20.33 1.68
CA GLN A 103 -27.47 19.74 0.47
C GLN A 103 -28.72 18.88 0.71
N LYS A 104 -29.20 18.76 1.96
CA LYS A 104 -30.34 17.92 2.38
C LYS A 104 -30.14 16.42 2.14
N ASN A 105 -28.88 15.98 2.17
CA ASN A 105 -28.45 14.58 2.02
C ASN A 105 -28.01 13.94 3.36
N LEU A 106 -28.09 14.67 4.47
CA LEU A 106 -27.80 14.18 5.82
C LEU A 106 -28.77 14.79 6.83
N ASP A 107 -29.38 13.97 7.68
CA ASP A 107 -30.36 14.43 8.67
C ASP A 107 -29.68 15.06 9.89
N SER A 108 -28.67 14.38 10.44
CA SER A 108 -27.99 14.75 11.67
C SER A 108 -26.49 14.52 11.58
N HIS A 109 -25.75 15.30 12.36
CA HIS A 109 -24.33 15.10 12.56
C HIS A 109 -24.05 13.95 13.50
N GLU A 110 -22.99 13.22 13.21
CA GLU A 110 -22.46 12.11 13.98
C GLU A 110 -20.98 12.37 14.33
N PRO A 111 -20.50 11.86 15.47
CA PRO A 111 -19.08 11.91 15.80
C PRO A 111 -18.29 11.01 14.84
N ALA A 112 -16.98 11.24 14.74
CA ALA A 112 -16.09 10.25 14.15
C ALA A 112 -15.87 9.10 15.15
N TYR A 113 -16.19 7.88 14.73
CA TYR A 113 -16.06 6.68 15.56
C TYR A 113 -14.81 5.89 15.23
N LEU A 114 -14.05 5.51 16.25
CA LEU A 114 -12.89 4.62 16.15
C LEU A 114 -13.11 3.39 17.03
N LEU A 115 -13.19 2.21 16.43
CA LEU A 115 -13.14 0.93 17.14
C LEU A 115 -11.69 0.51 17.39
N LEU A 116 -11.38 0.13 18.64
CA LEU A 116 -10.14 -0.56 18.99
C LEU A 116 -10.42 -2.06 19.16
N SER A 117 -10.25 -2.82 18.09
CA SER A 117 -10.50 -4.27 18.04
C SER A 117 -9.28 -5.10 18.48
N ASN A 118 -9.51 -6.39 18.74
CA ASN A 118 -8.48 -7.34 19.18
C ASN A 118 -7.98 -8.26 18.04
N THR A 119 -8.65 -8.30 16.89
CA THR A 119 -8.45 -9.33 15.86
C THR A 119 -7.90 -8.77 14.56
N GLN A 120 -8.67 -7.93 13.87
CA GLN A 120 -8.36 -7.35 12.57
C GLN A 120 -8.77 -5.88 12.55
N GLY A 121 -8.00 -5.03 11.88
CA GLY A 121 -8.27 -3.59 11.75
C GLY A 121 -7.37 -2.98 10.69
N GLY A 122 -7.56 -1.68 10.43
CA GLY A 122 -7.03 -0.96 9.27
C GLY A 122 -8.04 -0.91 8.13
N TYR A 123 -9.33 -0.74 8.45
CA TYR A 123 -10.40 -0.68 7.45
C TYR A 123 -11.50 0.29 7.86
N PRO A 124 -12.18 0.94 6.89
CA PRO A 124 -13.44 1.62 7.14
C PRO A 124 -14.55 0.57 7.26
N ARG A 125 -15.51 0.80 8.15
CA ARG A 125 -16.67 -0.06 8.39
C ARG A 125 -17.93 0.78 8.49
N PHE A 126 -19.08 0.17 8.25
CA PHE A 126 -20.39 0.83 8.29
C PHE A 126 -21.39 -0.04 9.05
N GLY A 127 -22.20 0.61 9.86
CA GLY A 127 -23.27 -0.07 10.57
C GLY A 127 -22.82 -0.73 11.87
N PHE A 128 -23.40 -0.30 12.98
CA PHE A 128 -23.24 -0.94 14.29
C PHE A 128 -24.42 -0.58 15.19
N TYR A 129 -24.49 -1.20 16.36
CA TYR A 129 -25.34 -0.77 17.46
C TYR A 129 -24.49 -0.24 18.60
N LEU A 130 -24.74 0.99 19.06
CA LEU A 130 -24.04 1.56 20.20
C LEU A 130 -24.78 1.22 21.49
N LYS A 131 -24.13 0.47 22.39
CA LYS A 131 -24.68 0.10 23.70
C LYS A 131 -24.29 1.13 24.75
N ILE A 132 -25.29 1.68 25.43
CA ILE A 132 -25.14 2.65 26.53
C ILE A 132 -26.00 2.18 27.70
N GLY A 133 -25.37 1.61 28.72
CA GLY A 133 -26.10 0.88 29.77
C GLY A 133 -26.84 -0.31 29.17
N ASP A 134 -28.14 -0.39 29.41
CA ASP A 134 -29.02 -1.45 28.88
C ASP A 134 -29.70 -1.07 27.54
N GLU A 135 -29.45 0.13 27.02
CA GLU A 135 -30.05 0.64 25.79
C GLU A 135 -29.13 0.47 24.56
N TYR A 136 -29.75 0.29 23.39
CA TYR A 136 -29.08 0.18 22.10
C TYR A 136 -29.50 1.34 21.20
N GLN A 137 -28.54 2.15 20.75
CA GLN A 137 -28.77 3.16 19.73
C GLN A 137 -28.43 2.59 18.35
N ASN A 138 -29.35 2.76 17.38
CA ASN A 138 -29.15 2.32 16.00
C ASN A 138 -28.14 3.22 15.28
N LYS A 139 -27.08 2.63 14.74
CA LYS A 139 -26.04 3.28 13.93
C LYS A 139 -25.80 2.52 12.60
N GLU A 140 -26.83 1.89 12.04
CA GLU A 140 -26.81 1.02 10.84
C GLU A 140 -26.17 1.65 9.59
N LYS A 141 -26.21 2.98 9.46
CA LYS A 141 -25.64 3.71 8.30
C LYS A 141 -24.41 4.53 8.64
N ILE A 142 -23.94 4.46 9.88
CA ILE A 142 -22.89 5.35 10.37
C ILE A 142 -21.53 4.69 10.15
N PRO A 143 -20.57 5.42 9.55
CA PRO A 143 -19.22 4.92 9.38
C PRO A 143 -18.46 4.87 10.71
N TYR A 144 -17.54 3.94 10.81
CA TYR A 144 -16.50 3.91 11.84
C TYR A 144 -15.21 3.34 11.28
N ILE A 145 -14.08 3.70 11.89
CA ILE A 145 -12.77 3.14 11.54
C ILE A 145 -12.46 2.03 12.54
N ASP A 146 -12.04 0.86 12.07
CA ASP A 146 -11.57 -0.23 12.93
C ASP A 146 -10.04 -0.26 12.92
N LEU A 147 -9.39 -0.19 14.09
CA LEU A 147 -7.95 -0.36 14.24
C LEU A 147 -7.63 -1.39 15.32
N VAL A 148 -6.58 -2.18 15.08
CA VAL A 148 -6.08 -3.13 16.07
C VAL A 148 -5.51 -2.39 17.26
N LYS A 149 -5.97 -2.71 18.47
CA LYS A 149 -5.58 -2.07 19.74
C LYS A 149 -4.07 -2.00 19.95
N ASN A 150 -3.31 -2.99 19.50
CA ASN A 150 -1.85 -3.00 19.66
C ASN A 150 -1.13 -1.98 18.75
N ASN A 151 -1.77 -1.53 17.67
CA ASN A 151 -1.21 -0.53 16.75
C ASN A 151 -1.22 0.89 17.34
N THR A 152 -1.85 1.10 18.50
CA THR A 152 -1.95 2.42 19.14
C THR A 152 -0.76 2.76 20.03
N ARG A 153 0.20 1.84 20.23
CA ARG A 153 1.28 2.01 21.23
C ARG A 153 2.55 2.69 20.71
N GLU A 154 2.73 2.71 19.40
CA GLU A 154 3.90 3.32 18.76
C GLU A 154 3.42 4.31 17.69
N GLU A 155 3.84 5.57 17.80
CA GLU A 155 3.34 6.69 16.99
C GLU A 155 4.37 7.19 15.96
N ASN A 156 5.65 6.99 16.26
CA ASN A 156 6.76 7.69 15.62
C ASN A 156 7.44 6.90 14.48
N TYR A 157 6.67 6.11 13.72
CA TYR A 157 7.19 5.32 12.62
C TYR A 157 6.30 5.38 11.36
N LEU A 158 6.88 5.03 10.21
CA LEU A 158 6.19 4.96 8.92
C LEU A 158 5.13 3.85 8.91
N GLY A 159 3.87 4.24 8.73
CA GLY A 159 2.70 3.36 8.81
C GLY A 159 2.11 3.25 10.22
N SER A 160 2.35 4.23 11.10
CA SER A 160 1.71 4.29 12.42
C SER A 160 0.25 4.72 12.33
N MET A 161 -0.45 4.66 13.47
CA MET A 161 -1.85 5.07 13.60
C MET A 161 -2.12 6.49 13.08
N THR A 162 -1.18 7.42 13.26
CA THR A 162 -1.35 8.82 12.82
C THR A 162 -1.40 8.97 11.30
N GLN A 163 -1.00 7.94 10.54
CA GLN A 163 -1.08 7.88 9.08
C GLN A 163 -2.21 6.95 8.62
N ILE A 164 -2.38 5.81 9.29
CA ILE A 164 -3.46 4.84 8.96
C ILE A 164 -4.83 5.46 9.22
N TYR A 165 -5.05 6.14 10.35
CA TYR A 165 -6.37 6.71 10.63
C TYR A 165 -6.80 7.75 9.57
N PRO A 166 -5.96 8.72 9.16
CA PRO A 166 -6.29 9.58 8.02
C PRO A 166 -6.53 8.83 6.71
N HIS A 167 -5.80 7.76 6.43
CA HIS A 167 -6.05 6.90 5.26
C HIS A 167 -7.48 6.34 5.28
N GLU A 168 -7.87 5.68 6.38
CA GLU A 168 -9.22 5.13 6.53
C GLU A 168 -10.32 6.21 6.51
N MET A 169 -10.02 7.38 7.05
CA MET A 169 -10.91 8.54 6.95
C MET A 169 -11.11 8.98 5.49
N GLY A 170 -10.06 8.92 4.66
CA GLY A 170 -10.16 9.20 3.23
C GLY A 170 -11.20 8.32 2.53
N HIS A 171 -11.26 7.02 2.85
CA HIS A 171 -12.29 6.12 2.33
C HIS A 171 -13.70 6.52 2.79
N ILE A 172 -13.87 6.85 4.06
CA ILE A 172 -15.17 7.30 4.61
C ILE A 172 -15.63 8.56 3.88
N LEU A 173 -14.77 9.57 3.73
CA LEU A 173 -15.10 10.81 3.04
C LEU A 173 -15.46 10.57 1.57
N TYR A 174 -14.71 9.71 0.90
CA TYR A 174 -15.03 9.30 -0.47
C TYR A 174 -16.42 8.66 -0.55
N GLN A 175 -16.74 7.71 0.33
CA GLN A 175 -18.04 7.02 0.31
C GLN A 175 -19.21 7.92 0.72
N MET A 176 -18.99 8.89 1.60
CA MET A 176 -20.02 9.87 1.97
C MET A 176 -20.35 10.84 0.83
N LEU A 177 -19.37 11.20 0.01
CA LEU A 177 -19.51 12.20 -1.05
C LEU A 177 -19.86 11.56 -2.39
N ALA A 178 -19.17 10.50 -2.79
CA ALA A 178 -19.44 9.81 -4.04
C ALA A 178 -20.87 9.25 -4.00
N ARG A 179 -21.62 9.44 -5.09
CA ARG A 179 -23.02 9.03 -5.13
C ARG A 179 -23.12 7.51 -5.17
N THR A 180 -23.29 6.90 -4.00
CA THR A 180 -23.65 5.49 -3.80
C THR A 180 -24.72 5.34 -2.75
N THR A 181 -25.87 4.81 -3.15
CA THR A 181 -26.89 4.31 -2.22
C THR A 181 -26.32 3.10 -1.49
N ASN A 182 -26.24 3.15 -0.14
CA ASN A 182 -26.17 2.10 0.91
C ASN A 182 -26.22 0.59 0.55
N GLU A 183 -25.66 0.16 -0.57
CA GLU A 183 -25.66 -1.21 -1.03
C GLU A 183 -24.23 -1.73 -0.98
N THR A 184 -24.12 -2.97 -0.52
CA THR A 184 -22.91 -3.80 -0.39
C THR A 184 -21.81 -3.41 -1.36
N VAL A 185 -20.60 -3.22 -0.82
CA VAL A 185 -19.35 -3.02 -1.57
C VAL A 185 -19.37 -3.94 -2.79
N PRO A 186 -19.36 -3.40 -4.03
CA PRO A 186 -19.46 -4.27 -5.19
C PRO A 186 -18.21 -5.14 -5.31
N VAL A 187 -18.39 -6.34 -5.85
CA VAL A 187 -17.34 -7.34 -6.08
C VAL A 187 -16.07 -6.69 -6.65
N HIS A 188 -14.93 -6.93 -6.00
CA HIS A 188 -13.62 -6.61 -6.55
C HIS A 188 -13.35 -7.54 -7.73
N GLU A 189 -13.16 -6.98 -8.93
CA GLU A 189 -12.99 -7.78 -10.14
C GLU A 189 -11.58 -8.33 -10.29
N SER A 190 -10.59 -7.67 -9.66
CA SER A 190 -9.18 -8.07 -9.63
C SER A 190 -8.92 -9.22 -8.65
N SER A 191 -8.24 -10.27 -9.10
CA SER A 191 -7.75 -11.36 -8.26
C SER A 191 -6.48 -11.02 -7.48
N ASP A 192 -5.79 -9.94 -7.85
CA ASP A 192 -4.64 -9.42 -7.11
C ASP A 192 -5.13 -8.54 -5.95
N ILE A 193 -4.54 -8.73 -4.76
CA ILE A 193 -4.68 -7.75 -3.68
C ILE A 193 -4.13 -6.39 -4.15
N HIS A 194 -4.85 -5.33 -3.78
CA HIS A 194 -4.51 -3.97 -4.17
C HIS A 194 -3.18 -3.54 -3.52
N TYR A 195 -2.25 -3.08 -4.35
CA TYR A 195 -0.98 -2.49 -3.97
C TYR A 195 -0.75 -1.25 -4.82
N VAL A 196 0.03 -0.29 -4.30
CA VAL A 196 0.07 1.07 -4.86
C VAL A 196 0.52 1.14 -6.32
N ASN A 197 1.23 0.14 -6.83
CA ASN A 197 1.69 0.09 -8.22
C ASN A 197 1.17 -1.09 -9.03
N LEU A 198 0.18 -1.81 -8.51
CA LEU A 198 -0.53 -2.87 -9.23
C LEU A 198 -1.79 -2.36 -9.87
N THR A 199 -2.20 -3.12 -10.89
CA THR A 199 -3.42 -2.86 -11.64
C THR A 199 -4.57 -3.53 -10.91
N THR A 200 -5.64 -2.78 -10.69
CA THR A 200 -6.90 -3.24 -10.12
C THR A 200 -8.03 -2.76 -11.06
N ASP A 201 -9.21 -2.45 -10.53
CA ASP A 201 -10.29 -1.77 -11.26
C ASP A 201 -10.26 -0.25 -11.07
N TYR A 202 -10.94 0.52 -11.93
CA TYR A 202 -10.91 1.99 -11.82
C TYR A 202 -11.48 2.52 -10.51
N ARG A 203 -12.50 1.84 -9.95
CA ARG A 203 -13.17 2.26 -8.71
C ARG A 203 -12.25 2.08 -7.51
N THR A 204 -11.66 0.90 -7.38
CA THR A 204 -10.67 0.58 -6.34
C THR A 204 -9.47 1.48 -6.46
N ALA A 205 -8.91 1.64 -7.67
CA ALA A 205 -7.77 2.52 -7.89
C ALA A 205 -8.04 3.96 -7.44
N PHE A 206 -9.24 4.47 -7.70
CA PHE A 206 -9.61 5.82 -7.27
C PHE A 206 -9.78 5.92 -5.75
N ASN A 207 -10.53 4.99 -5.14
CA ASN A 207 -10.79 4.96 -3.70
C ASN A 207 -9.50 4.86 -2.88
N GLU A 208 -8.68 3.85 -3.17
CA GLU A 208 -7.38 3.65 -2.52
C GLU A 208 -6.42 4.81 -2.81
N GLY A 209 -6.34 5.27 -4.06
CA GLY A 209 -5.46 6.38 -4.42
C GLY A 209 -5.80 7.68 -3.68
N PHE A 210 -7.09 7.95 -3.50
CA PHE A 210 -7.58 9.06 -2.69
C PHE A 210 -7.26 8.88 -1.20
N ALA A 211 -7.47 7.70 -0.64
CA ALA A 211 -7.12 7.41 0.76
C ALA A 211 -5.61 7.49 1.04
N ILE A 212 -4.77 6.96 0.14
CA ILE A 212 -3.30 7.12 0.22
C ILE A 212 -2.90 8.61 0.19
N SER A 213 -3.68 9.47 -0.49
CA SER A 213 -3.40 10.91 -0.46
C SER A 213 -3.56 11.51 0.94
N PHE A 214 -4.53 11.05 1.75
CA PHE A 214 -4.66 11.45 3.15
C PHE A 214 -3.52 10.94 4.02
N GLU A 215 -3.08 9.71 3.79
CA GLU A 215 -1.88 9.15 4.42
C GLU A 215 -0.64 10.03 4.16
N ASN A 216 -0.51 10.55 2.93
CA ASN A 216 0.59 11.43 2.55
C ASN A 216 0.44 12.85 3.11
N LEU A 217 -0.78 13.40 3.17
CA LEU A 217 -1.05 14.67 3.84
C LEU A 217 -0.70 14.59 5.32
N ALA A 218 -1.05 13.49 5.99
CA ALA A 218 -0.69 13.26 7.38
C ALA A 218 0.82 13.31 7.64
N ARG A 219 1.65 12.90 6.67
CA ARG A 219 3.11 13.00 6.78
C ARG A 219 3.63 14.42 6.54
N GLU A 220 3.13 15.08 5.50
CA GLU A 220 3.63 16.39 5.07
C GLU A 220 3.16 17.52 5.99
N TYR A 221 1.96 17.40 6.53
CA TYR A 221 1.29 18.41 7.35
C TYR A 221 1.11 17.98 8.82
N GLU A 222 1.91 17.02 9.30
CA GLU A 222 1.93 16.64 10.71
C GLU A 222 2.25 17.87 11.60
N PRO A 223 1.33 18.30 12.49
CA PRO A 223 1.54 19.48 13.33
C PRO A 223 2.60 19.29 14.42
N ASP A 224 2.81 18.06 14.92
CA ASP A 224 3.92 17.79 15.84
C ASP A 224 5.23 17.61 15.06
N GLU A 225 6.06 18.65 15.04
CA GLU A 225 7.35 18.64 14.36
C GLU A 225 8.30 17.51 14.81
N LYS A 226 8.24 17.09 16.08
CA LYS A 226 9.06 15.97 16.56
C LYS A 226 8.55 14.67 15.97
N LEU A 227 7.24 14.44 16.01
CA LEU A 227 6.60 13.27 15.41
C LEU A 227 6.91 13.19 13.91
N LYS A 228 6.76 14.31 13.20
CA LYS A 228 7.10 14.44 11.78
C LYS A 228 8.55 14.04 11.50
N GLN A 229 9.50 14.59 12.25
CA GLN A 229 10.93 14.27 12.09
C GLN A 229 11.23 12.79 12.35
N ASP A 230 10.59 12.18 13.36
CA ASP A 230 10.78 10.78 13.67
C ASP A 230 10.19 9.87 12.57
N ILE A 231 9.01 10.20 12.02
CA ILE A 231 8.43 9.50 10.85
C ILE A 231 9.39 9.54 9.65
N PHE A 232 9.95 10.70 9.32
CA PHE A 232 10.89 10.82 8.20
C PHE A 232 12.25 10.15 8.47
N ARG A 233 12.70 10.13 9.73
CA ARG A 233 13.91 9.37 10.11
C ARG A 233 13.70 7.87 9.93
N ASP A 234 12.55 7.35 10.37
CA ASP A 234 12.19 5.94 10.18
C ASP A 234 11.99 5.61 8.69
N PHE A 235 11.39 6.50 7.91
CA PHE A 235 11.29 6.38 6.45
C PHE A 235 12.68 6.19 5.80
N GLU A 236 13.64 7.08 6.08
CA GLU A 236 14.99 6.98 5.52
C GLU A 236 15.75 5.74 6.02
N PHE A 237 15.55 5.36 7.28
CA PHE A 237 16.10 4.11 7.83
C PHE A 237 15.57 2.87 7.09
N LYS A 238 14.24 2.74 6.96
CA LYS A 238 13.58 1.64 6.24
C LYS A 238 14.02 1.61 4.78
N LYS A 239 14.03 2.76 4.10
CA LYS A 239 14.46 2.90 2.70
C LYS A 239 15.86 2.39 2.47
N ASN A 240 16.81 2.74 3.33
CA ASN A 240 18.17 2.25 3.20
C ASN A 240 18.30 0.75 3.44
N ARG A 241 17.53 0.19 4.39
CA ARG A 241 17.54 -1.26 4.68
C ARG A 241 16.89 -2.09 3.56
N ILE A 242 15.81 -1.59 2.95
CA ILE A 242 15.02 -2.34 1.97
C ILE A 242 15.69 -2.45 0.61
N LYS A 243 16.58 -1.51 0.25
CA LYS A 243 17.38 -1.57 -0.99
C LYS A 243 18.03 -2.93 -1.19
N GLN A 244 18.60 -3.50 -0.14
CA GLN A 244 19.22 -4.82 -0.22
C GLN A 244 18.18 -5.94 -0.40
N SER A 245 17.05 -5.87 0.30
CA SER A 245 15.98 -6.86 0.14
C SER A 245 15.43 -6.88 -1.29
N VAL A 246 15.21 -5.70 -1.88
CA VAL A 246 14.75 -5.54 -3.26
C VAL A 246 15.77 -6.06 -4.26
N SER A 247 17.05 -5.70 -4.12
CA SER A 247 18.13 -6.20 -4.99
C SER A 247 18.30 -7.71 -4.87
N GLY A 248 18.27 -8.25 -3.65
CA GLY A 248 18.38 -9.67 -3.41
C GLY A 248 17.19 -10.46 -3.95
N TYR A 249 15.97 -9.90 -3.87
CA TYR A 249 14.77 -10.46 -4.49
C TYR A 249 14.90 -10.52 -6.02
N ASP A 250 15.41 -9.46 -6.65
CA ASP A 250 15.71 -9.45 -8.08
C ASP A 250 16.70 -10.56 -8.47
N HIS A 251 17.78 -10.70 -7.70
CA HIS A 251 18.76 -11.75 -7.88
C HIS A 251 18.15 -13.15 -7.73
N ASP A 252 17.30 -13.39 -6.73
CA ASP A 252 16.62 -14.68 -6.53
C ASP A 252 15.73 -15.08 -7.73
N PHE A 253 15.15 -14.11 -8.45
CA PHE A 253 14.40 -14.41 -9.66
C PHE A 253 15.28 -14.63 -10.89
N ARG A 254 16.39 -13.90 -11.03
CA ARG A 254 17.21 -13.87 -12.26
C ARG A 254 18.37 -14.86 -12.25
N LEU A 255 19.00 -15.06 -11.10
CA LEU A 255 20.20 -15.88 -10.99
C LEU A 255 19.83 -17.32 -10.64
N PRO A 256 20.40 -18.31 -11.34
CA PRO A 256 20.03 -19.69 -11.15
C PRO A 256 20.55 -20.22 -9.82
N LEU A 257 19.89 -21.28 -9.36
CA LEU A 257 20.27 -22.09 -8.20
C LEU A 257 20.31 -21.38 -6.85
N ARG A 258 19.97 -20.10 -6.69
CA ARG A 258 20.01 -19.46 -5.36
C ARG A 258 19.11 -20.15 -4.33
N LEU A 259 19.43 -19.95 -3.04
CA LEU A 259 18.61 -20.44 -1.92
C LEU A 259 17.27 -19.70 -1.77
N ASP A 260 17.04 -18.63 -2.54
CA ASP A 260 15.81 -17.84 -2.55
C ASP A 260 15.53 -17.10 -1.22
N TYR A 261 16.57 -16.67 -0.47
CA TYR A 261 16.40 -16.05 0.85
C TYR A 261 15.50 -14.81 0.86
N TYR A 262 15.61 -13.94 -0.14
CA TYR A 262 14.89 -12.68 -0.19
C TYR A 262 13.45 -12.88 -0.62
N ARG A 263 13.19 -13.88 -1.46
CA ARG A 263 11.85 -14.39 -1.76
C ARG A 263 11.22 -15.01 -0.51
N THR A 264 11.96 -15.84 0.21
CA THR A 264 11.49 -16.48 1.46
C THR A 264 11.23 -15.48 2.59
N THR A 265 11.94 -14.37 2.63
CA THR A 265 11.77 -13.36 3.70
C THR A 265 10.85 -12.20 3.31
N MET A 266 10.17 -12.27 2.16
CA MET A 266 9.32 -11.20 1.61
C MET A 266 8.27 -10.69 2.61
N ILE A 267 7.66 -11.59 3.39
CA ILE A 267 6.70 -11.25 4.45
C ILE A 267 7.24 -10.25 5.49
N LEU A 268 8.55 -10.18 5.69
CA LEU A 268 9.18 -9.34 6.71
C LEU A 268 9.53 -7.93 6.21
N TRP A 269 9.58 -7.72 4.90
CA TRP A 269 10.07 -6.48 4.30
C TRP A 269 9.13 -5.85 3.27
N TYR A 270 8.23 -6.61 2.63
CA TYR A 270 7.43 -6.09 1.53
C TYR A 270 6.46 -4.98 1.93
N GLN A 271 5.75 -5.12 3.06
CA GLN A 271 4.88 -4.03 3.54
C GLN A 271 5.64 -2.72 3.78
N LYS A 272 6.88 -2.81 4.29
CA LYS A 272 7.72 -1.62 4.48
C LYS A 272 8.12 -1.00 3.15
N PHE A 273 8.29 -1.82 2.11
CA PHE A 273 8.56 -1.37 0.75
C PHE A 273 7.31 -0.72 0.12
N GLU A 274 6.12 -1.31 0.30
CA GLU A 274 4.85 -0.69 -0.07
C GLU A 274 4.68 0.70 0.54
N ASN A 275 4.92 0.85 1.85
CA ASN A 275 4.83 2.15 2.52
C ASN A 275 5.80 3.18 1.92
N ILE A 276 6.98 2.75 1.45
CA ILE A 276 7.92 3.65 0.75
C ILE A 276 7.37 4.06 -0.61
N LYS A 277 6.83 3.11 -1.39
CA LYS A 277 6.24 3.39 -2.70
C LYS A 277 5.06 4.35 -2.58
N ARG A 278 4.18 4.14 -1.59
CA ARG A 278 3.00 4.99 -1.29
C ARG A 278 3.35 6.45 -1.05
N TYR A 279 4.56 6.73 -0.57
CA TYR A 279 5.03 8.10 -0.38
C TYR A 279 5.98 8.57 -1.49
N GLU A 280 7.17 7.99 -1.61
CA GLU A 280 8.23 8.52 -2.48
C GLU A 280 7.93 8.33 -3.96
N TRP A 281 7.42 7.16 -4.37
CA TRP A 281 7.14 6.91 -5.79
C TRP A 281 5.92 7.68 -6.27
N VAL A 282 4.94 7.87 -5.40
CA VAL A 282 3.78 8.76 -5.60
C VAL A 282 4.24 10.20 -5.77
N LYS A 283 5.04 10.73 -4.83
CA LYS A 283 5.60 12.10 -4.86
C LYS A 283 6.40 12.38 -6.13
N LEU A 284 7.21 11.41 -6.57
CA LEU A 284 8.08 11.53 -7.74
C LEU A 284 7.38 11.19 -9.06
N GLY A 285 6.11 10.75 -9.05
CA GLY A 285 5.38 10.34 -10.26
C GLY A 285 6.03 9.15 -10.96
N LEU A 286 6.57 8.19 -10.21
CA LEU A 286 7.24 7.00 -10.76
C LEU A 286 6.26 5.85 -11.05
N ILE A 287 5.07 5.87 -10.46
CA ILE A 287 4.08 4.78 -10.57
C ILE A 287 3.56 4.61 -12.02
N LYS A 288 3.57 5.68 -12.83
CA LYS A 288 3.14 5.65 -14.24
C LYS A 288 4.00 4.78 -15.16
N TYR A 289 5.20 4.41 -14.75
CA TYR A 289 6.07 3.55 -15.56
C TYR A 289 5.70 2.08 -15.38
N ARG A 290 5.91 1.26 -16.43
CA ARG A 290 5.66 -0.19 -16.38
C ARG A 290 6.52 -0.84 -15.29
N ASN A 291 5.97 -1.81 -14.58
CA ASN A 291 6.73 -2.59 -13.61
C ASN A 291 7.80 -3.41 -14.37
N THR A 292 8.94 -3.66 -13.73
CA THR A 292 9.94 -4.57 -14.28
C THR A 292 9.36 -5.97 -14.45
N THR A 293 9.69 -6.62 -15.55
CA THR A 293 9.35 -8.02 -15.80
C THR A 293 10.62 -8.85 -15.94
N ILE A 294 10.46 -10.17 -15.91
CA ILE A 294 11.52 -11.12 -16.24
C ILE A 294 11.12 -11.92 -17.48
N ASN A 295 12.10 -12.22 -18.33
CA ASN A 295 11.89 -13.15 -19.43
C ASN A 295 11.92 -14.58 -18.86
N SER A 296 10.76 -15.11 -18.52
CA SER A 296 10.58 -16.46 -17.97
C SER A 296 9.65 -17.26 -18.87
N ARG A 297 10.00 -18.53 -19.13
CA ARG A 297 9.07 -19.49 -19.76
C ARG A 297 7.91 -19.88 -18.84
N ASN A 298 8.12 -19.73 -17.53
CA ASN A 298 7.09 -19.93 -16.53
C ASN A 298 6.35 -18.59 -16.35
N VAL A 299 5.10 -18.53 -16.82
CA VAL A 299 4.20 -17.37 -16.76
C VAL A 299 3.99 -16.92 -15.33
N GLU A 300 3.70 -17.87 -14.43
CA GLU A 300 3.46 -17.60 -13.01
C GLU A 300 4.66 -16.91 -12.35
N LYS A 301 5.88 -17.37 -12.65
CA LYS A 301 7.10 -16.71 -12.16
C LYS A 301 7.22 -15.28 -12.69
N ALA A 302 6.79 -15.00 -13.93
CA ALA A 302 6.81 -13.66 -14.48
C ALA A 302 5.74 -12.76 -13.84
N LEU A 303 4.53 -13.30 -13.61
CA LEU A 303 3.44 -12.61 -12.93
C LEU A 303 3.83 -12.23 -11.50
N TYR A 304 4.33 -13.16 -10.68
CA TYR A 304 4.77 -12.83 -9.31
C TYR A 304 5.83 -11.73 -9.28
N TYR A 305 6.83 -11.80 -10.16
CA TYR A 305 7.87 -10.79 -10.19
C TYR A 305 7.32 -9.42 -10.61
N ARG A 306 6.47 -9.38 -11.64
CA ARG A 306 5.79 -8.15 -12.07
C ARG A 306 4.89 -7.58 -10.97
N ASN A 307 4.10 -8.43 -10.32
CA ASN A 307 3.15 -8.08 -9.28
C ASN A 307 3.83 -7.69 -7.96
N SER A 308 5.11 -8.04 -7.77
CA SER A 308 5.90 -7.46 -6.67
C SER A 308 6.23 -5.99 -6.87
N GLY A 309 6.19 -5.50 -8.11
CA GLY A 309 6.41 -4.09 -8.36
C GLY A 309 7.71 -3.54 -7.77
N VAL A 310 8.73 -4.39 -7.63
CA VAL A 310 10.03 -4.08 -7.00
C VAL A 310 10.88 -3.12 -7.82
N GLY A 311 10.53 -2.95 -9.10
CA GLY A 311 11.15 -1.99 -10.00
C GLY A 311 10.18 -1.52 -11.08
N PHE A 312 10.64 -0.52 -11.83
CA PHE A 312 9.94 0.05 -12.99
C PHE A 312 10.93 0.28 -14.14
N VAL A 313 10.43 0.39 -15.37
CA VAL A 313 11.26 0.55 -16.57
C VAL A 313 10.99 1.91 -17.23
N LYS A 314 11.92 2.86 -17.09
CA LYS A 314 11.88 4.13 -17.84
C LYS A 314 12.43 3.94 -19.27
N PRO A 315 11.92 4.67 -20.27
CA PRO A 315 10.82 5.64 -20.21
C PRO A 315 9.43 5.00 -20.46
N TYR A 316 9.29 3.68 -20.38
CA TYR A 316 8.07 2.98 -20.80
C TYR A 316 6.90 3.21 -19.85
N LEU A 317 5.90 3.97 -20.30
CA LEU A 317 4.66 4.21 -19.57
C LEU A 317 3.75 2.97 -19.56
N LYS A 318 3.02 2.78 -18.47
CA LYS A 318 1.83 1.92 -18.44
C LYS A 318 0.86 2.44 -19.51
N PRO A 319 0.20 1.57 -20.30
CA PRO A 319 -0.95 2.00 -21.11
C PRO A 319 -1.92 2.80 -20.25
N LEU A 320 -2.59 3.81 -20.82
CA LEU A 320 -3.41 4.74 -20.06
C LEU A 320 -4.46 4.03 -19.19
N GLN A 321 -5.11 3.00 -19.74
CA GLN A 321 -6.07 2.14 -19.06
C GLN A 321 -5.44 1.51 -17.81
N ARG A 322 -4.24 0.96 -17.93
CA ARG A 322 -3.49 0.41 -16.79
C ARG A 322 -3.10 1.49 -15.79
N ALA A 323 -2.68 2.67 -16.26
CA ALA A 323 -2.30 3.78 -15.39
C ALA A 323 -3.49 4.26 -14.54
N LEU A 324 -4.67 4.42 -15.13
CA LEU A 324 -5.88 4.89 -14.44
C LEU A 324 -6.47 3.82 -13.51
N ALA A 325 -6.15 2.55 -13.73
CA ALA A 325 -6.47 1.41 -12.87
C ALA A 325 -5.35 1.11 -11.83
N THR A 326 -4.45 2.07 -11.56
CA THR A 326 -3.37 1.93 -10.57
C THR A 326 -3.51 2.99 -9.48
N GLU A 327 -3.66 2.57 -8.22
CA GLU A 327 -3.90 3.45 -7.07
C GLU A 327 -2.86 4.56 -6.94
N GLY A 328 -1.58 4.24 -7.11
CA GLY A 328 -0.49 5.19 -6.95
C GLY A 328 -0.44 6.25 -8.05
N VAL A 329 -1.06 6.03 -9.21
CA VAL A 329 -1.23 7.09 -10.23
C VAL A 329 -2.27 8.09 -9.74
N VAL A 330 -3.41 7.62 -9.24
CA VAL A 330 -4.45 8.46 -8.63
C VAL A 330 -3.87 9.21 -7.43
N SER A 331 -3.15 8.53 -6.55
CA SER A 331 -2.51 9.17 -5.40
C SER A 331 -1.46 10.21 -5.83
N SER A 332 -0.71 9.95 -6.92
CA SER A 332 0.26 10.92 -7.46
C SER A 332 -0.44 12.17 -7.98
N PHE A 333 -1.61 12.01 -8.60
CA PHE A 333 -2.47 13.13 -9.01
C PHE A 333 -2.88 13.99 -7.80
N PHE A 334 -3.47 13.39 -6.76
CA PHE A 334 -3.90 14.15 -5.58
C PHE A 334 -2.72 14.77 -4.82
N TYR A 335 -1.61 14.04 -4.69
CA TYR A 335 -0.39 14.58 -4.08
C TYR A 335 0.08 15.85 -4.80
N LYS A 336 0.10 15.84 -6.14
CA LYS A 336 0.46 17.02 -6.93
C LYS A 336 -0.58 18.12 -6.90
N LEU A 337 -1.87 17.78 -6.80
CA LEU A 337 -2.92 18.76 -6.55
C LEU A 337 -2.66 19.54 -5.26
N PHE A 338 -2.32 18.84 -4.18
CA PHE A 338 -1.98 19.48 -2.89
C PHE A 338 -0.66 20.23 -2.90
N GLU A 339 0.34 19.82 -3.70
CA GLU A 339 1.58 20.58 -3.87
C GLU A 339 1.38 21.85 -4.72
N SER A 340 0.41 21.85 -5.63
CA SER A 340 0.16 22.95 -6.57
C SER A 340 -0.21 24.28 -5.87
N ASN A 341 -0.24 25.36 -6.64
CA ASN A 341 -0.70 26.66 -6.16
C ASN A 341 -2.22 26.81 -6.12
N LEU A 342 -2.99 25.81 -6.56
CA LEU A 342 -4.47 25.86 -6.57
C LEU A 342 -5.05 26.00 -5.16
N LYS A 343 -4.37 25.44 -4.15
CA LYS A 343 -4.74 25.59 -2.74
C LYS A 343 -4.80 27.04 -2.25
N ASN A 344 -4.07 27.96 -2.90
CA ASN A 344 -4.05 29.38 -2.57
C ASN A 344 -5.10 30.19 -3.35
N LYS A 345 -5.85 29.57 -4.26
CA LYS A 345 -6.92 30.23 -5.04
C LYS A 345 -8.24 30.05 -4.30
N TYR A 346 -8.51 30.97 -3.37
CA TYR A 346 -9.78 31.00 -2.65
C TYR A 346 -10.92 31.50 -3.55
N LEU A 347 -12.11 30.96 -3.30
CA LEU A 347 -13.35 31.32 -3.99
C LEU A 347 -14.13 32.38 -3.20
N SER A 348 -15.33 32.71 -3.65
CA SER A 348 -16.18 33.65 -2.91
C SER A 348 -16.71 33.02 -1.61
N PRO A 349 -17.05 33.80 -0.57
CA PRO A 349 -17.57 33.29 0.70
C PRO A 349 -18.76 32.33 0.55
N GLU A 350 -19.62 32.53 -0.45
CA GLU A 350 -20.80 31.70 -0.72
C GLU A 350 -20.43 30.24 -1.06
N PHE A 351 -19.25 30.01 -1.63
CA PHE A 351 -18.73 28.65 -1.83
C PHE A 351 -18.52 27.94 -0.49
N TYR A 352 -17.96 28.65 0.50
CA TYR A 352 -17.58 28.08 1.79
C TYR A 352 -18.75 27.97 2.77
N ALA A 353 -19.78 28.81 2.62
CA ALA A 353 -21.01 28.75 3.43
C ALA A 353 -21.60 27.33 3.46
N GLN A 354 -21.48 26.63 2.33
CA GLN A 354 -21.96 25.26 2.15
C GLN A 354 -21.37 24.29 3.17
N PHE A 355 -20.16 24.54 3.67
CA PHE A 355 -19.42 23.66 4.58
C PHE A 355 -19.56 24.06 6.05
N MET A 356 -20.42 25.02 6.36
CA MET A 356 -20.59 25.57 7.70
C MET A 356 -21.97 25.28 8.27
N LEU A 357 -22.08 25.41 9.60
CA LEU A 357 -23.34 25.28 10.33
C LEU A 357 -24.26 26.48 10.14
N ASP A 358 -23.70 27.69 10.03
CA ASP A 358 -24.44 28.93 9.73
C ASP A 358 -24.14 29.34 8.28
N THR A 359 -25.19 29.33 7.45
CA THR A 359 -25.12 29.64 6.02
C THR A 359 -25.54 31.09 5.71
N GLU A 360 -26.11 31.81 6.69
CA GLU A 360 -26.76 33.11 6.47
C GLU A 360 -25.85 34.29 6.87
N ASN A 361 -24.86 34.08 7.73
CA ASN A 361 -23.92 35.12 8.16
C ASN A 361 -22.45 34.65 8.10
N LEU A 362 -21.75 34.97 7.00
CA LEU A 362 -20.30 34.81 6.91
C LEU A 362 -19.59 36.16 7.09
N PRO A 363 -19.20 36.57 8.30
CA PRO A 363 -18.57 37.86 8.55
C PRO A 363 -17.07 37.89 8.22
N PHE A 364 -16.54 36.95 7.44
CA PHE A 364 -15.09 36.77 7.27
C PHE A 364 -14.68 36.43 5.84
N LYS A 365 -13.43 36.74 5.53
CA LYS A 365 -12.79 36.27 4.31
C LYS A 365 -12.41 34.79 4.47
N PRO A 366 -12.61 33.93 3.45
CA PRO A 366 -12.35 32.49 3.55
C PRO A 366 -10.96 32.13 4.08
N GLU A 367 -9.93 32.88 3.69
CA GLU A 367 -8.55 32.66 4.13
C GLU A 367 -8.31 32.88 5.63
N GLN A 368 -9.25 33.50 6.35
CA GLN A 368 -9.19 33.67 7.81
C GLN A 368 -9.69 32.44 8.56
N VAL A 369 -10.37 31.52 7.88
CA VAL A 369 -11.00 30.33 8.50
C VAL A 369 -10.44 29.03 7.96
N PHE A 370 -10.13 29.00 6.66
CA PHE A 370 -9.57 27.82 6.02
C PHE A 370 -8.13 28.06 5.62
N VAL A 371 -7.21 27.23 6.09
CA VAL A 371 -5.84 27.24 5.56
C VAL A 371 -5.82 26.70 4.13
N PRO A 372 -4.75 26.94 3.34
CA PRO A 372 -4.76 26.60 1.92
C PRO A 372 -5.10 25.14 1.62
N ILE A 373 -4.59 24.19 2.42
CA ILE A 373 -4.88 22.77 2.19
C ILE A 373 -6.37 22.44 2.37
N GLU A 374 -7.02 23.08 3.34
CA GLU A 374 -8.45 22.92 3.58
C GLU A 374 -9.24 23.49 2.40
N ASN A 375 -8.86 24.66 1.86
CA ASN A 375 -9.49 25.22 0.67
C ASN A 375 -9.47 24.23 -0.51
N GLU A 376 -8.31 23.60 -0.78
CA GLU A 376 -8.21 22.59 -1.84
C GLU A 376 -9.10 21.36 -1.56
N MET A 377 -9.12 20.89 -0.31
CA MET A 377 -10.00 19.78 0.09
C MET A 377 -11.48 20.07 -0.11
N LEU A 378 -11.94 21.29 0.21
CA LEU A 378 -13.33 21.69 0.01
C LEU A 378 -13.72 21.67 -1.48
N LYS A 379 -12.84 22.13 -2.37
CA LYS A 379 -13.03 22.03 -3.82
C LYS A 379 -13.13 20.57 -4.26
N ILE A 380 -12.23 19.71 -3.78
CA ILE A 380 -12.27 18.26 -4.03
C ILE A 380 -13.62 17.68 -3.58
N PHE A 381 -14.12 18.02 -2.39
CA PHE A 381 -15.40 17.49 -1.89
C PHE A 381 -16.60 17.84 -2.77
N VAL A 382 -16.65 19.07 -3.28
CA VAL A 382 -17.70 19.47 -4.24
C VAL A 382 -17.62 18.62 -5.51
N VAL A 383 -16.42 18.39 -6.03
CA VAL A 383 -16.22 17.60 -7.25
C VAL A 383 -16.62 16.14 -7.01
N LEU A 384 -16.18 15.54 -5.91
CA LEU A 384 -16.58 14.19 -5.51
C LEU A 384 -18.12 14.05 -5.47
N HIS A 385 -18.81 14.98 -4.81
CA HIS A 385 -20.26 14.89 -4.66
C HIS A 385 -21.06 15.14 -5.94
N LYS A 386 -20.59 16.04 -6.81
CA LYS A 386 -21.33 16.42 -8.01
C LYS A 386 -21.04 15.53 -9.21
N HIS A 387 -19.80 15.06 -9.35
CA HIS A 387 -19.30 14.46 -10.59
C HIS A 387 -18.92 12.99 -10.48
N LEU A 388 -18.77 12.43 -9.27
CA LEU A 388 -18.51 11.00 -9.10
C LEU A 388 -19.77 10.22 -8.74
N ASP A 389 -20.21 9.41 -9.69
CA ASP A 389 -21.30 8.44 -9.56
C ASP A 389 -20.74 7.05 -9.88
N THR A 390 -20.47 6.26 -8.84
CA THR A 390 -19.77 4.97 -8.99
C THR A 390 -20.61 3.92 -9.72
N LYS A 391 -21.92 4.14 -9.92
CA LYS A 391 -22.82 3.26 -10.69
C LYS A 391 -22.90 3.62 -12.17
N LYS A 392 -22.48 4.83 -12.56
CA LYS A 392 -22.66 5.36 -13.93
C LYS A 392 -21.39 5.78 -14.64
N THR A 393 -20.25 5.72 -13.96
CA THR A 393 -18.95 6.03 -14.58
C THR A 393 -18.74 5.17 -15.84
N GLN A 394 -18.80 5.82 -17.01
CA GLN A 394 -18.52 5.21 -18.33
C GLN A 394 -17.03 5.29 -18.70
N LYS A 395 -16.23 5.96 -17.86
CA LYS A 395 -14.77 6.17 -17.99
C LYS A 395 -14.07 5.67 -16.73
N SER A 396 -12.90 6.20 -16.37
CA SER A 396 -12.34 6.01 -15.02
C SER A 396 -12.80 7.13 -14.10
N GLN A 397 -12.93 6.85 -12.80
CA GLN A 397 -13.28 7.85 -11.80
C GLN A 397 -12.26 8.99 -11.74
N LEU A 398 -10.98 8.73 -12.02
CA LEU A 398 -9.99 9.82 -12.09
C LEU A 398 -10.30 10.80 -13.23
N LEU A 399 -10.75 10.32 -14.39
CA LEU A 399 -11.14 11.19 -15.49
C LEU A 399 -12.42 11.97 -15.17
N ASP A 400 -13.42 11.29 -14.59
CA ASP A 400 -14.66 11.96 -14.14
C ASP A 400 -14.34 13.07 -13.12
N PHE A 401 -13.42 12.81 -12.19
CA PHE A 401 -12.94 13.80 -11.24
C PHE A 401 -12.25 14.98 -11.94
N VAL A 402 -11.31 14.73 -12.84
CA VAL A 402 -10.54 15.81 -13.50
C VAL A 402 -11.43 16.66 -14.41
N GLU A 403 -12.31 16.03 -15.18
CA GLU A 403 -13.29 16.74 -16.01
C GLU A 403 -14.28 17.52 -15.15
N GLY A 404 -14.77 16.94 -14.06
CA GLY A 404 -15.64 17.59 -13.09
C GLY A 404 -14.98 18.78 -12.40
N TYR A 405 -13.72 18.66 -11.99
CA TYR A 405 -12.94 19.74 -11.41
C TYR A 405 -12.78 20.90 -12.40
N ALA A 406 -12.41 20.61 -13.65
CA ALA A 406 -12.30 21.61 -14.69
C ALA A 406 -13.64 22.29 -15.04
N ALA A 407 -14.77 21.60 -14.81
CA ALA A 407 -16.10 22.15 -15.01
C ALA A 407 -16.54 23.07 -13.85
N GLU A 408 -16.29 22.67 -12.60
CA GLU A 408 -16.62 23.48 -11.42
C GLU A 408 -15.68 24.69 -11.26
N PHE A 409 -14.42 24.56 -11.67
CA PHE A 409 -13.40 25.60 -11.53
C PHE A 409 -12.67 25.88 -12.87
N PRO A 410 -13.34 26.47 -13.88
CA PRO A 410 -12.78 26.65 -15.21
C PRO A 410 -11.45 27.42 -15.27
N GLN A 411 -11.23 28.34 -14.33
CA GLN A 411 -10.00 29.12 -14.17
C GLN A 411 -8.79 28.29 -13.69
N GLU A 412 -9.01 27.06 -13.26
CA GLU A 412 -7.98 26.13 -12.76
C GLU A 412 -7.75 24.95 -13.72
N LYS A 413 -8.49 24.91 -14.84
CA LYS A 413 -8.50 23.82 -15.82
C LYS A 413 -7.12 23.43 -16.34
N ASP A 414 -6.30 24.40 -16.75
CA ASP A 414 -5.01 24.09 -17.35
C ASP A 414 -4.06 23.43 -16.34
N GLU A 415 -4.10 23.88 -15.09
CA GLU A 415 -3.28 23.32 -14.01
C GLU A 415 -3.74 21.89 -13.66
N ILE A 416 -5.05 21.63 -13.57
CA ILE A 416 -5.55 20.29 -13.27
C ILE A 416 -5.21 19.29 -14.39
N TYR A 417 -5.20 19.74 -15.66
CA TYR A 417 -4.75 18.92 -16.79
C TYR A 417 -3.24 18.66 -16.77
N ASN A 418 -2.43 19.65 -16.39
CA ASN A 418 -0.98 19.46 -16.22
C ASN A 418 -0.67 18.47 -15.09
N ILE A 419 -1.42 18.52 -13.98
CA ILE A 419 -1.29 17.58 -12.86
C ILE A 419 -1.65 16.15 -13.32
N PHE A 420 -2.72 16.00 -14.10
CA PHE A 420 -3.08 14.71 -14.71
C PHE A 420 -1.97 14.18 -15.63
N GLU A 421 -1.40 15.03 -16.49
CA GLU A 421 -0.30 14.64 -17.37
C GLU A 421 0.96 14.27 -16.59
N PHE A 422 1.25 14.97 -15.49
CA PHE A 422 2.33 14.59 -14.59
C PHE A 422 2.10 13.18 -14.01
N ALA A 423 0.91 12.92 -13.47
CA ALA A 423 0.61 11.69 -12.76
C ALA A 423 0.51 10.48 -13.69
N SER A 424 -0.18 10.60 -14.82
CA SER A 424 -0.44 9.51 -15.77
C SER A 424 0.65 9.37 -16.84
N GLY A 425 1.32 10.47 -17.20
CA GLY A 425 2.18 10.55 -18.38
C GLY A 425 1.44 10.84 -19.69
N TYR A 426 0.13 11.09 -19.63
CA TYR A 426 -0.72 11.33 -20.79
C TYR A 426 -1.53 12.62 -20.64
N LYS A 427 -1.78 13.29 -21.76
CA LYS A 427 -2.80 14.35 -21.82
C LYS A 427 -4.19 13.75 -21.61
N ILE A 428 -5.14 14.60 -21.19
CA ILE A 428 -6.55 14.20 -21.06
C ILE A 428 -7.04 13.60 -22.38
N PRO A 429 -7.46 12.33 -22.39
CA PRO A 429 -7.88 11.67 -23.61
C PRO A 429 -9.28 12.16 -24.03
N ALA A 430 -9.56 12.16 -25.33
CA ALA A 430 -10.92 12.44 -25.82
C ALA A 430 -11.90 11.28 -25.55
N ARG A 431 -11.38 10.06 -25.40
CA ARG A 431 -12.15 8.83 -25.15
C ARG A 431 -11.37 7.90 -24.23
N MET A 432 -12.10 7.11 -23.46
CA MET A 432 -11.54 6.08 -22.60
C MET A 432 -12.06 4.71 -23.03
N GLY A 433 -11.22 3.69 -22.96
CA GLY A 433 -11.64 2.31 -23.20
C GLY A 433 -12.40 1.76 -22.00
N PRO A 434 -13.44 0.93 -22.20
CA PRO A 434 -14.16 0.29 -21.09
C PRO A 434 -13.27 -0.74 -20.38
N GLU A 435 -13.64 -1.10 -19.16
CA GLU A 435 -13.06 -2.29 -18.51
C GLU A 435 -13.65 -3.54 -19.15
N ILE A 436 -12.79 -4.41 -19.68
CA ILE A 436 -13.17 -5.69 -20.28
C ILE A 436 -12.51 -6.77 -19.46
N TRP A 437 -13.22 -7.22 -18.41
CA TRP A 437 -12.71 -8.22 -17.49
C TRP A 437 -12.79 -9.62 -18.09
N MET A 438 -11.69 -10.35 -17.90
CA MET A 438 -11.50 -11.75 -18.29
C MET A 438 -11.40 -12.61 -17.03
N LEU A 439 -11.90 -13.83 -17.11
CA LEU A 439 -11.82 -14.83 -16.03
C LEU A 439 -11.20 -16.12 -16.56
N ASN A 440 -10.09 -16.51 -15.96
CA ASN A 440 -9.44 -17.79 -16.18
C ASN A 440 -9.72 -18.73 -15.00
N LYS A 441 -10.69 -19.63 -15.19
CA LYS A 441 -11.11 -20.62 -14.17
C LYS A 441 -10.11 -21.77 -13.98
N GLU A 442 -9.09 -21.86 -14.84
CA GLU A 442 -8.10 -22.95 -14.81
C GLU A 442 -6.72 -22.51 -14.29
N HIS A 443 -6.51 -21.20 -14.14
CA HIS A 443 -5.26 -20.64 -13.65
C HIS A 443 -5.34 -20.37 -12.15
N LYS A 444 -4.55 -21.10 -11.38
CA LYS A 444 -4.38 -20.85 -9.95
C LYS A 444 -3.44 -19.66 -9.75
N HIS A 445 -3.83 -18.70 -8.92
CA HIS A 445 -3.08 -17.46 -8.71
C HIS A 445 -2.85 -17.18 -7.22
N GLY A 446 -1.68 -16.67 -6.86
CA GLY A 446 -1.38 -16.29 -5.48
C GLY A 446 -2.14 -15.01 -5.09
N PHE A 447 -2.88 -15.05 -3.98
CA PHE A 447 -3.68 -13.89 -3.55
C PHE A 447 -2.80 -12.71 -3.12
N PHE A 448 -1.75 -13.00 -2.35
CA PHE A 448 -0.70 -12.02 -2.04
C PHE A 448 0.51 -12.25 -2.94
N VAL A 449 1.26 -11.20 -3.24
CA VAL A 449 2.56 -11.34 -3.92
C VAL A 449 3.54 -12.23 -3.12
N MET A 450 3.35 -12.30 -1.81
CA MET A 450 4.17 -13.11 -0.90
C MET A 450 3.84 -14.60 -0.99
N ASP A 451 2.74 -14.98 -1.63
CA ASP A 451 2.26 -16.35 -1.80
C ASP A 451 2.88 -17.11 -2.97
N GLN A 452 4.02 -16.64 -3.47
CA GLN A 452 4.79 -17.27 -4.55
C GLN A 452 5.20 -18.75 -4.35
N PHE A 453 4.93 -19.32 -3.17
CA PHE A 453 5.17 -20.73 -2.83
C PHE A 453 3.89 -21.51 -2.49
N GLY A 454 2.70 -20.94 -2.71
CA GLY A 454 1.41 -21.64 -2.61
C GLY A 454 0.74 -21.65 -1.24
N GLY A 455 0.87 -20.56 -0.46
CA GLY A 455 0.18 -20.40 0.83
C GLY A 455 -1.31 -20.17 0.63
N ASN A 456 -1.64 -19.01 0.07
CA ASN A 456 -2.98 -18.58 -0.27
C ASN A 456 -3.13 -18.48 -1.78
N VAL A 457 -3.89 -19.39 -2.36
CA VAL A 457 -3.99 -19.55 -3.81
C VAL A 457 -5.46 -19.51 -4.18
N LEU A 458 -5.83 -18.54 -5.00
CA LEU A 458 -7.12 -18.47 -5.66
C LEU A 458 -7.19 -19.56 -6.73
N PRO A 459 -8.34 -20.23 -6.90
CA PRO A 459 -8.51 -21.23 -7.94
C PRO A 459 -8.72 -20.64 -9.34
N PHE A 460 -8.64 -19.32 -9.47
CA PHE A 460 -8.88 -18.58 -10.71
C PHE A 460 -7.93 -17.37 -10.80
N TYR A 461 -7.88 -16.76 -11.98
CA TYR A 461 -7.21 -15.50 -12.24
C TYR A 461 -8.10 -14.56 -13.05
N THR A 462 -8.12 -13.27 -12.71
CA THR A 462 -8.88 -12.26 -13.44
C THR A 462 -8.00 -11.10 -13.86
N PHE A 463 -8.35 -10.48 -14.98
CA PHE A 463 -7.64 -9.31 -15.48
C PHE A 463 -8.48 -8.50 -16.47
N ASN A 464 -8.21 -7.20 -16.57
CA ASN A 464 -8.85 -6.32 -17.54
C ASN A 464 -8.04 -6.28 -18.85
N LEU A 465 -8.60 -6.79 -19.96
CA LEU A 465 -7.98 -6.89 -21.29
C LEU A 465 -7.39 -5.56 -21.79
N ASN A 466 -8.01 -4.45 -21.42
CA ASN A 466 -7.55 -3.11 -21.79
C ASN A 466 -6.37 -2.63 -20.94
N ALA A 467 -6.13 -3.25 -19.78
CA ALA A 467 -5.07 -2.92 -18.84
C ALA A 467 -4.01 -4.02 -18.68
N VAL A 468 -4.03 -5.10 -19.47
CA VAL A 468 -3.08 -6.22 -19.33
C VAL A 468 -1.74 -6.04 -20.05
N ASP A 469 -0.79 -6.90 -19.69
CA ASP A 469 0.35 -7.25 -20.53
C ASP A 469 0.28 -8.70 -21.01
N ILE A 470 1.34 -9.12 -21.69
CA ILE A 470 1.38 -10.43 -22.34
C ILE A 470 1.27 -11.59 -21.35
N PHE A 471 1.78 -11.45 -20.12
CA PHE A 471 1.77 -12.56 -19.18
C PHE A 471 0.37 -12.87 -18.67
N ASP A 472 -0.51 -11.87 -18.62
CA ASP A 472 -1.92 -12.08 -18.25
C ASP A 472 -2.63 -12.94 -19.30
N LEU A 473 -2.48 -12.58 -20.59
CA LEU A 473 -3.05 -13.36 -21.70
C LEU A 473 -2.47 -14.78 -21.78
N LEU A 474 -1.17 -14.93 -21.49
CA LEU A 474 -0.50 -16.23 -21.47
C LEU A 474 -0.89 -17.13 -20.28
N THR A 475 -1.72 -16.65 -19.36
CA THR A 475 -2.36 -17.56 -18.38
C THR A 475 -3.34 -18.51 -19.04
N PHE A 476 -3.89 -18.14 -20.20
CA PHE A 476 -4.68 -19.02 -21.05
C PHE A 476 -3.76 -19.87 -21.94
N HIS A 477 -3.67 -21.16 -21.67
CA HIS A 477 -2.77 -22.06 -22.40
C HIS A 477 -3.19 -22.27 -23.86
N GLU A 478 -4.45 -22.02 -24.16
CA GLU A 478 -5.09 -22.08 -25.48
C GLU A 478 -4.76 -20.87 -26.36
N VAL A 479 -4.18 -19.80 -25.80
CA VAL A 479 -3.85 -18.58 -26.53
C VAL A 479 -2.36 -18.63 -26.95
N PRO A 480 -2.06 -18.79 -28.25
CA PRO A 480 -0.67 -18.76 -28.72
C PRO A 480 -0.01 -17.42 -28.41
N LYS A 481 1.30 -17.44 -28.15
CA LYS A 481 2.05 -16.26 -27.72
C LYS A 481 2.07 -15.13 -28.76
N ASP A 482 2.19 -15.50 -30.03
CA ASP A 482 2.10 -14.59 -31.17
C ASP A 482 0.70 -13.95 -31.26
N GLU A 483 -0.36 -14.75 -31.16
CA GLU A 483 -1.74 -14.23 -31.14
C GLU A 483 -2.00 -13.30 -29.94
N ALA A 484 -1.52 -13.65 -28.74
CA ALA A 484 -1.58 -12.76 -27.57
C ALA A 484 -0.87 -11.42 -27.83
N GLN A 485 0.29 -11.44 -28.50
CA GLN A 485 0.99 -10.22 -28.87
C GLN A 485 0.20 -9.41 -29.91
N HIS A 486 -0.43 -10.06 -30.89
CA HIS A 486 -1.27 -9.38 -31.87
C HIS A 486 -2.49 -8.68 -31.24
N VAL A 487 -3.10 -9.28 -30.21
CA VAL A 487 -4.16 -8.62 -29.42
C VAL A 487 -3.65 -7.34 -28.75
N LEU A 488 -2.47 -7.40 -28.12
CA LEU A 488 -1.86 -6.23 -27.47
C LEU A 488 -1.45 -5.15 -28.47
N ASP A 489 -0.85 -5.54 -29.59
CA ASP A 489 -0.42 -4.62 -30.64
C ASP A 489 -1.63 -3.91 -31.25
N TYR A 490 -2.71 -4.65 -31.54
CA TYR A 490 -3.96 -4.08 -32.02
C TYR A 490 -4.56 -3.08 -31.02
N ARG A 491 -4.63 -3.46 -29.73
CA ARG A 491 -5.09 -2.57 -28.66
C ARG A 491 -4.24 -1.30 -28.59
N ASP A 492 -2.92 -1.44 -28.56
CA ASP A 492 -1.99 -0.31 -28.41
C ASP A 492 -2.02 0.62 -29.65
N GLN A 493 -2.23 0.08 -30.85
CA GLN A 493 -2.38 0.85 -32.10
C GLN A 493 -3.71 1.61 -32.16
N LYS A 494 -4.82 0.96 -31.77
CA LYS A 494 -6.16 1.57 -31.81
C LYS A 494 -6.44 2.46 -30.58
N GLY A 495 -5.71 2.24 -29.50
CA GLY A 495 -5.83 2.90 -28.20
C GLY A 495 -6.53 2.01 -27.15
N PHE A 496 -7.54 1.24 -27.54
CA PHE A 496 -8.22 0.26 -26.70
C PHE A 496 -9.14 -0.66 -27.54
N ILE A 497 -9.55 -1.77 -26.94
CA ILE A 497 -10.60 -2.67 -27.42
C ILE A 497 -11.95 -2.21 -26.84
N THR A 498 -13.00 -2.13 -27.64
CA THR A 498 -14.33 -1.65 -27.20
C THR A 498 -15.18 -2.75 -26.58
N ASP A 499 -15.05 -3.98 -27.08
CA ASP A 499 -15.82 -5.14 -26.67
C ASP A 499 -15.09 -6.42 -27.13
N LEU A 500 -15.54 -7.59 -26.65
CA LEU A 500 -14.93 -8.87 -27.01
C LEU A 500 -15.21 -9.29 -28.47
N ASP A 501 -16.24 -8.77 -29.12
CA ASP A 501 -16.51 -9.05 -30.54
C ASP A 501 -15.46 -8.44 -31.45
N GLU A 502 -14.80 -7.38 -31.00
CA GLU A 502 -13.71 -6.75 -31.73
C GLU A 502 -12.50 -7.67 -31.93
N ILE A 503 -12.27 -8.66 -31.05
CA ILE A 503 -11.16 -9.61 -31.18
C ILE A 503 -11.25 -10.39 -32.50
N PHE A 504 -12.46 -10.69 -32.99
CA PHE A 504 -12.69 -11.36 -34.28
C PHE A 504 -12.26 -10.53 -35.50
N ARG A 505 -11.99 -9.23 -35.31
CA ARG A 505 -11.58 -8.31 -36.38
C ARG A 505 -10.06 -8.20 -36.50
N ILE A 506 -9.30 -8.83 -35.59
CA ILE A 506 -7.84 -8.83 -35.61
C ILE A 506 -7.38 -9.90 -36.60
N PRO A 507 -6.82 -9.55 -37.78
CA PRO A 507 -6.57 -10.51 -38.86
C PRO A 507 -5.62 -11.65 -38.46
N GLU A 508 -4.68 -11.37 -37.58
CA GLU A 508 -3.66 -12.31 -37.12
C GLU A 508 -4.12 -13.19 -35.94
N VAL A 509 -5.33 -12.97 -35.41
CA VAL A 509 -5.93 -13.79 -34.36
C VAL A 509 -6.88 -14.80 -34.99
N SER A 510 -6.68 -16.08 -34.66
CA SER A 510 -7.50 -17.16 -35.16
C SER A 510 -8.92 -17.08 -34.62
N LYS A 511 -9.90 -17.59 -35.38
CA LYS A 511 -11.29 -17.68 -34.91
C LYS A 511 -11.41 -18.49 -33.61
N GLN A 512 -10.61 -19.54 -33.48
CA GLN A 512 -10.59 -20.39 -32.29
C GLN A 512 -10.16 -19.60 -31.05
N THR A 513 -9.06 -18.83 -31.16
CA THR A 513 -8.58 -17.98 -30.06
C THR A 513 -9.56 -16.85 -29.74
N ALA A 514 -10.17 -16.23 -30.75
CA ALA A 514 -11.21 -15.21 -30.55
C ALA A 514 -12.45 -15.77 -29.82
N GLU A 515 -12.94 -16.95 -30.23
CA GLU A 515 -14.06 -17.64 -29.56
C GLU A 515 -13.70 -18.03 -28.13
N PHE A 516 -12.49 -18.54 -27.91
CA PHE A 516 -12.01 -18.87 -26.57
C PHE A 516 -12.00 -17.64 -25.66
N LEU A 517 -11.35 -16.54 -26.08
CA LEU A 517 -11.29 -15.31 -25.29
C LEU A 517 -12.69 -14.76 -25.02
N LYS A 518 -13.60 -14.78 -26.00
CA LYS A 518 -14.98 -14.36 -25.80
C LYS A 518 -15.72 -15.19 -24.74
N ASN A 519 -15.47 -16.50 -24.71
CA ASN A 519 -16.06 -17.41 -23.73
C ASN A 519 -15.41 -17.31 -22.33
N SER A 520 -14.24 -16.67 -22.24
CA SER A 520 -13.54 -16.37 -20.99
C SER A 520 -13.91 -14.99 -20.40
N ALA A 521 -15.02 -14.40 -20.84
CA ALA A 521 -15.56 -13.18 -20.24
C ALA A 521 -15.80 -13.36 -18.73
N TYR A 522 -15.61 -12.28 -17.97
CA TYR A 522 -15.82 -12.27 -16.53
C TYR A 522 -17.25 -12.68 -16.14
N ASP A 523 -17.34 -13.48 -15.06
CA ASP A 523 -18.57 -14.08 -14.55
C ASP A 523 -18.64 -13.81 -13.04
N ALA A 524 -19.35 -12.76 -12.64
CA ALA A 524 -19.48 -12.35 -11.23
C ALA A 524 -20.07 -13.47 -10.36
N SER A 525 -21.04 -14.22 -10.89
CA SER A 525 -21.71 -15.31 -10.15
C SER A 525 -20.78 -16.46 -9.78
N TYR A 526 -19.71 -16.67 -10.57
CA TYR A 526 -18.68 -17.63 -10.24
C TYR A 526 -17.86 -17.19 -9.01
N LEU A 527 -17.59 -15.89 -8.89
CA LEU A 527 -16.76 -15.33 -7.82
C LEU A 527 -17.51 -15.18 -6.50
N GLU A 528 -18.82 -14.89 -6.55
CA GLU A 528 -19.71 -14.86 -5.38
C GLU A 528 -19.73 -16.19 -4.60
N SER A 529 -19.26 -17.29 -5.21
CA SER A 529 -19.15 -18.60 -4.55
C SER A 529 -17.92 -18.76 -3.64
N PHE A 530 -17.05 -17.75 -3.57
CA PHE A 530 -15.83 -17.77 -2.75
C PHE A 530 -15.85 -16.63 -1.72
N GLU A 531 -15.55 -16.93 -0.45
CA GLU A 531 -15.42 -15.90 0.58
C GLU A 531 -13.96 -15.44 0.66
N GLU A 532 -13.69 -14.12 0.77
CA GLU A 532 -12.31 -13.61 0.88
C GLU A 532 -11.56 -14.19 2.09
N GLU A 533 -12.27 -14.46 3.19
CA GLU A 533 -11.72 -15.07 4.40
C GLU A 533 -11.15 -16.48 4.16
N ASP A 534 -11.66 -17.20 3.14
CA ASP A 534 -11.16 -18.53 2.77
C ASP A 534 -9.70 -18.51 2.32
N PHE A 535 -9.23 -17.36 1.86
CA PHE A 535 -7.89 -17.20 1.27
C PHE A 535 -6.90 -16.51 2.19
N PHE A 536 -7.25 -16.20 3.45
CA PHE A 536 -6.30 -15.57 4.37
C PHE A 536 -5.72 -16.54 5.41
N ASN A 537 -4.52 -17.08 5.15
CA ASN A 537 -3.83 -17.96 6.10
C ASN A 537 -2.32 -17.67 6.20
N ILE A 538 -1.96 -16.73 7.08
CA ILE A 538 -0.55 -16.38 7.37
C ILE A 538 0.28 -17.61 7.80
N PRO A 539 -0.17 -18.47 8.75
CA PRO A 539 0.61 -19.65 9.15
C PRO A 539 0.94 -20.57 7.97
N LYS A 540 0.00 -20.82 7.06
CA LYS A 540 0.20 -21.63 5.86
C LYS A 540 1.20 -20.98 4.90
N MET A 541 1.09 -19.66 4.66
CA MET A 541 2.05 -18.92 3.85
C MET A 541 3.48 -19.01 4.40
N ILE A 542 3.66 -18.88 5.72
CA ILE A 542 4.95 -19.07 6.39
C ILE A 542 5.45 -20.50 6.22
N LEU A 543 4.59 -21.50 6.43
CA LEU A 543 4.94 -22.92 6.31
C LEU A 543 5.44 -23.27 4.90
N MET A 544 4.70 -22.85 3.87
CA MET A 544 5.06 -23.11 2.47
C MET A 544 6.40 -22.45 2.12
N THR A 545 6.62 -21.25 2.63
CA THR A 545 7.86 -20.49 2.43
C THR A 545 9.07 -21.16 3.10
N ILE A 546 8.92 -21.65 4.33
CA ILE A 546 9.96 -22.44 5.02
C ILE A 546 10.18 -23.77 4.28
N GLY A 547 9.11 -24.42 3.83
CA GLY A 547 9.18 -25.66 3.05
C GLY A 547 9.99 -25.51 1.76
N HIS A 548 9.80 -24.40 1.04
CA HIS A 548 10.60 -24.07 -0.14
C HIS A 548 12.09 -23.93 0.18
N LEU A 549 12.43 -23.17 1.23
CA LEU A 549 13.83 -23.00 1.65
C LEU A 549 14.46 -24.34 2.05
N LEU A 550 13.73 -25.20 2.77
CA LEU A 550 14.19 -26.53 3.14
C LEU A 550 14.45 -27.40 1.90
N LEU A 551 13.56 -27.38 0.91
CA LEU A 551 13.72 -28.12 -0.35
C LEU A 551 14.96 -27.63 -1.12
N ARG A 552 15.16 -26.31 -1.23
CA ARG A 552 16.36 -25.71 -1.83
C ARG A 552 17.63 -26.11 -1.10
N SER A 553 17.57 -26.13 0.23
CA SER A 553 18.69 -26.53 1.09
C SER A 553 19.06 -28.00 0.90
N LEU A 554 18.06 -28.88 0.75
CA LEU A 554 18.27 -30.29 0.43
C LEU A 554 18.91 -30.49 -0.95
N PHE A 555 18.46 -29.74 -1.95
CA PHE A 555 19.10 -29.75 -3.28
C PHE A 555 20.58 -29.36 -3.18
N TYR A 556 20.89 -28.27 -2.48
CA TYR A 556 22.27 -27.85 -2.27
C TYR A 556 23.08 -28.82 -1.44
N PHE A 557 22.47 -29.49 -0.48
CA PHE A 557 23.11 -30.55 0.26
C PHE A 557 23.50 -31.73 -0.66
N LEU A 558 22.65 -32.10 -1.62
CA LEU A 558 22.98 -33.12 -2.61
C LEU A 558 24.16 -32.68 -3.49
N VAL A 559 24.14 -31.45 -4.00
CA VAL A 559 25.28 -30.86 -4.77
C VAL A 559 26.56 -30.88 -3.93
N PHE A 560 26.49 -30.42 -2.68
CA PHE A 560 27.61 -30.43 -1.74
C PHE A 560 28.16 -31.84 -1.52
N ILE A 561 27.30 -32.84 -1.30
CA ILE A 561 27.68 -34.24 -1.08
C ILE A 561 28.36 -34.82 -2.32
N ILE A 562 27.86 -34.54 -3.51
CA ILE A 562 28.46 -34.96 -4.78
C ILE A 562 29.88 -34.36 -4.90
N ILE A 563 30.03 -33.05 -4.70
CA ILE A 563 31.33 -32.38 -4.75
C ILE A 563 32.28 -32.96 -3.70
N TYR A 564 31.78 -33.14 -2.48
CA TYR A 564 32.53 -33.66 -1.34
C TYR A 564 33.06 -35.08 -1.61
N PHE A 565 32.23 -36.00 -2.08
CA PHE A 565 32.65 -37.40 -2.27
C PHE A 565 33.40 -37.65 -3.59
N LEU A 566 33.12 -36.90 -4.66
CA LEU A 566 33.82 -37.06 -5.94
C LEU A 566 35.22 -36.43 -5.93
N PHE A 567 35.38 -35.25 -5.33
CA PHE A 567 36.62 -34.48 -5.47
C PHE A 567 37.42 -34.39 -4.17
N LEU A 568 36.75 -34.25 -3.02
CA LEU A 568 37.41 -33.85 -1.78
C LEU A 568 37.74 -35.01 -0.86
N LYS A 569 37.00 -36.12 -0.99
CA LYS A 569 37.24 -37.36 -0.24
C LYS A 569 38.72 -37.80 -0.29
N ASN A 570 39.33 -37.75 -1.48
CA ASN A 570 40.73 -38.14 -1.69
C ASN A 570 41.73 -37.12 -1.13
N LEU A 571 41.44 -35.82 -1.28
CA LEU A 571 42.26 -34.72 -0.75
C LEU A 571 42.28 -34.70 0.78
N ILE A 572 41.15 -35.03 1.40
CA ILE A 572 41.02 -35.05 2.84
C ILE A 572 41.63 -36.35 3.39
N GLY A 573 41.64 -37.44 2.63
CA GLY A 573 42.17 -38.76 3.01
C GLY A 573 41.10 -39.74 3.54
N GLN A 574 39.82 -39.42 3.30
CA GLN A 574 38.69 -40.17 3.84
C GLN A 574 38.43 -41.40 2.97
N LYS A 575 38.65 -42.63 3.43
CA LYS A 575 38.58 -43.80 2.54
C LYS A 575 37.18 -44.41 2.36
N LYS A 576 36.25 -44.27 3.32
CA LYS A 576 34.94 -44.95 3.30
C LYS A 576 33.76 -43.99 3.47
N PHE A 577 32.68 -44.28 2.74
CA PHE A 577 31.38 -43.64 2.92
C PHE A 577 30.76 -44.08 4.26
N SER A 578 30.10 -43.17 4.96
CA SER A 578 29.37 -43.48 6.21
C SER A 578 28.13 -42.60 6.31
N VAL A 579 27.00 -43.20 6.66
CA VAL A 579 25.73 -42.50 6.91
C VAL A 579 25.89 -41.44 7.99
N LYS A 580 26.71 -41.71 9.02
CA LYS A 580 27.02 -40.75 10.09
C LYS A 580 27.68 -39.48 9.55
N ILE A 581 28.61 -39.61 8.60
CA ILE A 581 29.29 -38.47 7.98
C ILE A 581 28.28 -37.66 7.16
N VAL A 582 27.45 -38.33 6.35
CA VAL A 582 26.40 -37.67 5.55
C VAL A 582 25.47 -36.86 6.45
N PHE A 583 24.98 -37.45 7.54
CA PHE A 583 24.10 -36.76 8.50
C PHE A 583 24.78 -35.55 9.18
N GLN A 584 26.04 -35.68 9.57
CA GLN A 584 26.82 -34.55 10.14
C GLN A 584 26.96 -33.40 9.14
N LYS A 585 27.18 -33.71 7.85
CA LYS A 585 27.26 -32.68 6.80
C LYS A 585 25.89 -32.05 6.52
N LEU A 586 24.81 -32.82 6.60
CA LEU A 586 23.44 -32.28 6.46
C LEU A 586 23.17 -31.25 7.56
N LEU A 587 23.44 -31.61 8.82
CA LEU A 587 23.27 -30.68 9.94
C LEU A 587 24.12 -29.41 9.78
N LYS A 588 25.34 -29.56 9.27
CA LYS A 588 26.22 -28.44 8.98
C LYS A 588 25.65 -27.52 7.89
N VAL A 589 25.18 -28.07 6.78
CA VAL A 589 24.50 -27.29 5.72
C VAL A 589 23.27 -26.58 6.29
N ALA A 590 22.42 -27.28 7.04
CA ALA A 590 21.25 -26.69 7.67
C ALA A 590 21.60 -25.51 8.59
N LEU A 591 22.68 -25.63 9.38
CA LEU A 591 23.14 -24.55 10.27
C LEU A 591 23.63 -23.33 9.49
N PHE A 592 24.44 -23.51 8.45
CA PHE A 592 24.89 -22.39 7.62
C PHE A 592 23.74 -21.75 6.83
N VAL A 593 22.79 -22.56 6.35
CA VAL A 593 21.58 -22.03 5.70
C VAL A 593 20.79 -21.17 6.68
N PHE A 594 20.63 -21.64 7.91
CA PHE A 594 19.96 -20.89 8.98
C PHE A 594 20.70 -19.58 9.30
N PHE A 595 22.04 -19.59 9.36
CA PHE A 595 22.82 -18.37 9.51
C PHE A 595 22.64 -17.40 8.35
N GLY A 596 22.55 -17.89 7.11
CA GLY A 596 22.22 -17.05 5.95
C GLY A 596 20.84 -16.41 6.09
N LEU A 597 19.82 -17.19 6.44
CA LEU A 597 18.46 -16.69 6.67
C LEU A 597 18.42 -15.64 7.78
N ALA A 598 19.00 -15.95 8.95
CA ALA A 598 19.09 -15.03 10.07
C ALA A 598 19.81 -13.72 9.68
N SER A 599 20.83 -13.82 8.82
CA SER A 599 21.56 -12.64 8.35
C SER A 599 20.70 -11.72 7.50
N VAL A 600 19.83 -12.26 6.64
CA VAL A 600 18.85 -11.47 5.85
C VAL A 600 17.80 -10.83 6.75
N ILE A 601 17.33 -11.54 7.78
CA ILE A 601 16.29 -11.06 8.70
C ILE A 601 16.83 -9.91 9.58
N PHE A 602 17.99 -10.09 10.19
CA PHE A 602 18.44 -9.22 11.28
C PHE A 602 19.41 -8.10 10.86
N SER A 603 20.03 -8.17 9.67
CA SER A 603 21.08 -7.22 9.27
C SER A 603 20.72 -6.43 8.02
N GLY A 604 21.07 -5.13 8.02
CA GLY A 604 21.16 -4.32 6.79
C GLY A 604 22.42 -4.63 5.97
N ASN A 605 23.30 -5.52 6.45
CA ASN A 605 24.40 -6.12 5.71
C ASN A 605 24.50 -7.63 6.05
N PRO A 606 23.67 -8.48 5.41
CA PRO A 606 23.63 -9.92 5.60
C PRO A 606 24.97 -10.62 5.35
N ILE A 607 25.77 -10.16 4.39
CA ILE A 607 27.07 -10.78 4.09
C ILE A 607 28.00 -10.68 5.29
N THR A 608 28.16 -9.47 5.86
CA THR A 608 29.02 -9.25 7.02
C THR A 608 28.56 -10.07 8.22
N LEU A 609 27.25 -10.09 8.52
CA LEU A 609 26.73 -10.85 9.66
C LEU A 609 26.91 -12.37 9.45
N PHE A 610 26.67 -12.87 8.23
CA PHE A 610 26.88 -14.27 7.91
C PHE A 610 28.35 -14.69 8.06
N LEU A 611 29.28 -13.84 7.62
CA LEU A 611 30.72 -14.10 7.79
C LEU A 611 31.11 -14.13 9.27
N ILE A 612 30.55 -13.27 10.11
CA ILE A 612 30.78 -13.30 11.57
C ILE A 612 30.29 -14.63 12.16
N PHE A 613 29.06 -15.05 11.89
CA PHE A 613 28.54 -16.34 12.35
C PHE A 613 29.38 -17.52 11.85
N SER A 614 29.80 -17.47 10.59
CA SER A 614 30.63 -18.48 9.95
C SER A 614 32.02 -18.61 10.60
N LEU A 615 32.67 -17.49 10.90
CA LEU A 615 33.99 -17.46 11.54
C LEU A 615 33.93 -17.99 12.97
N ILE A 616 32.90 -17.62 13.74
CA ILE A 616 32.67 -18.13 15.10
C ILE A 616 32.51 -19.65 15.06
N LEU A 617 31.71 -20.18 14.13
CA LEU A 617 31.49 -21.62 14.01
C LEU A 617 32.78 -22.36 13.62
N ILE A 618 33.54 -21.84 12.65
CA ILE A 618 34.83 -22.44 12.26
C ILE A 618 35.81 -22.44 13.44
N PHE A 619 35.88 -21.36 14.21
CA PHE A 619 36.73 -21.26 15.39
C PHE A 619 36.37 -22.31 16.45
N ILE A 620 35.07 -22.47 16.75
CA ILE A 620 34.57 -23.49 17.67
C ILE A 620 34.91 -24.90 17.16
N GLU A 621 34.67 -25.19 15.88
CA GLU A 621 35.02 -26.49 15.28
C GLU A 621 36.53 -26.77 15.37
N PHE A 622 37.36 -25.74 15.21
CA PHE A 622 38.81 -25.87 15.27
C PHE A 622 39.31 -26.18 16.69
N ILE A 623 38.71 -25.56 17.72
CA ILE A 623 39.05 -25.82 19.13
C ILE A 623 38.61 -27.22 19.56
N ILE A 624 37.37 -27.62 19.25
CA ILE A 624 36.79 -28.89 19.71
C ILE A 624 37.50 -30.10 19.08
N ARG A 625 37.99 -29.96 17.84
CA ARG A 625 38.63 -31.07 17.11
C ARG A 625 40.13 -31.07 17.42
N SER A 626 40.63 -32.14 18.05
CA SER A 626 42.08 -32.33 18.27
C SER A 626 42.80 -32.93 17.07
N ASP A 627 42.09 -33.67 16.23
CA ASP A 627 42.63 -34.40 15.09
C ASP A 627 42.79 -33.48 13.84
N THR A 628 43.99 -33.48 13.26
CA THR A 628 44.36 -32.60 12.13
C THR A 628 43.54 -32.88 10.88
N PHE A 629 43.17 -34.14 10.63
CA PHE A 629 42.31 -34.53 9.52
C PHE A 629 40.89 -34.01 9.72
N LYS A 630 40.32 -34.16 10.92
CA LYS A 630 38.99 -33.64 11.26
C LYS A 630 38.92 -32.11 11.17
N ARG A 631 40.02 -31.41 11.49
CA ARG A 631 40.14 -29.94 11.29
C ARG A 631 40.13 -29.56 9.81
N LYS A 632 40.94 -30.24 8.98
CA LYS A 632 40.96 -30.02 7.52
C LYS A 632 39.59 -30.27 6.88
N ASP A 633 38.95 -31.39 7.24
CA ASP A 633 37.59 -31.70 6.79
C ASP A 633 36.58 -30.62 7.18
N ALA A 634 36.61 -30.19 8.46
CA ALA A 634 35.72 -29.14 8.96
C ALA A 634 35.89 -27.85 8.15
N LEU A 635 37.14 -27.39 7.99
CA LEU A 635 37.45 -26.16 7.29
C LEU A 635 37.01 -26.21 5.82
N ILE A 636 37.42 -27.24 5.07
CA ILE A 636 37.10 -27.38 3.64
C ILE A 636 35.58 -27.46 3.44
N SER A 637 34.89 -28.27 4.24
CA SER A 637 33.42 -28.36 4.14
C SER A 637 32.73 -27.03 4.49
N SER A 638 33.20 -26.30 5.51
CA SER A 638 32.68 -24.96 5.83
C SER A 638 32.87 -24.00 4.67
N VAL A 639 34.07 -23.92 4.09
CA VAL A 639 34.37 -22.97 3.01
C VAL A 639 33.44 -23.16 1.81
N ILE A 640 33.17 -24.40 1.41
CA ILE A 640 32.28 -24.69 0.27
C ILE A 640 30.85 -24.22 0.58
N ILE A 641 30.34 -24.54 1.77
CA ILE A 641 29.01 -24.14 2.19
C ILE A 641 28.92 -22.62 2.31
N ILE A 642 29.96 -21.97 2.84
CA ILE A 642 30.07 -20.51 2.93
C ILE A 642 29.98 -19.89 1.53
N VAL A 643 30.71 -20.40 0.55
CA VAL A 643 30.64 -19.89 -0.84
C VAL A 643 29.23 -20.03 -1.41
N MET A 644 28.56 -21.16 -1.18
CA MET A 644 27.17 -21.39 -1.63
C MET A 644 26.18 -20.39 -1.00
N VAL A 645 26.31 -20.15 0.32
CA VAL A 645 25.44 -19.20 1.03
C VAL A 645 25.78 -17.76 0.64
N LEU A 646 27.05 -17.39 0.53
CA LEU A 646 27.48 -16.06 0.07
C LEU A 646 26.94 -15.75 -1.33
N TYR A 647 26.97 -16.73 -2.24
CA TYR A 647 26.35 -16.57 -3.56
C TYR A 647 24.84 -16.27 -3.47
N SER A 648 24.14 -16.81 -2.47
CA SER A 648 22.70 -16.54 -2.25
C SER A 648 22.42 -15.29 -1.43
N LEU A 649 23.43 -14.68 -0.79
CA LEU A 649 23.32 -13.45 0.00
C LEU A 649 23.77 -12.19 -0.77
N TRP A 650 24.65 -12.37 -1.75
CA TRP A 650 25.02 -11.34 -2.72
C TRP A 650 23.83 -11.00 -3.61
#